data_AF-A0A7V1ZWI6-F1
#
_entry.id   AF-A0A7V1ZWI6-F1
#
_cell.length_a   1.000
_cell.length_b   1.000
_cell.length_c   1.000
_cell.angle_alpha   90.00
_cell.angle_beta   90.00
_cell.angle_gamma   90.00
#
_symmetry.space_group_name_H-M   'P 1'
#
loop_
_entity.id
_entity.type
_entity.pdbx_description
1 polymer ?
#
loop_
_entity_poly.entity_id
_entity_poly.type
_entity_poly.pdbx_seq_one_letter_code
_entity_poly.pdbx_strand_id
1 'polypeptide(L)'
;MQIGLPGVVIEGIDEQFAPHQEQLEIRCRFIDIHNEIQGARLKVYASNYEDSNYPDDGALVYSEDIVTDDRPHNVIRTFRWYGNTTAEAGALQQPGEDLIYVNPLFAPYTVEIKISTANEDPDSDSDAKINYKRILEDGSEVDWQFKVEYHSIEFELGEHIDLENAPDPQSTAWVQWRLNELGYPAGPVDGTGGDMTERAVKNFQRAHWQVPWPEDENADRTPLVVDGNAGDNTMAVLESEQVEQRELFSSVDDLFDPGAGVKLYSWANIFYQYQSNVEDGEQEWDDSNRDEWWDSRFSPRMFPRHDKEELVLNRPWIPIVAKLMIKNRSGDPVFCPQGVGNVRINFIIRDPSEDMEVTSTDAISTPRQYVDHARQEVDTATGDNCPEPHEGIRVTDEGENYKKYIHVGDALEPWEGQDDSSNHVVYVECPTQGRGRGMAGIYFIPSYQAGDNFKIRAQMELTGHPNRENIEPADGPLSAESATITNWRKMKVAAFLRFCTRAAAGEDEPSLADRITSGLGEFENAYIEFEDPAFNESVTEFLTEEEYLDVVCTAYNLTTDEERATVRFRPNTCLYGFDLREQNDGETPAAYRNFIRSTVETFCDRVMEPLGKVIINNVRKRCREGSVVIDFQPHAPATVYNNKGAATETVVDNNYRASTYAVGLHNGLVYLDIILNEESGMDFAYLLAHEIGHTVFLYHWENTDTGTLSNAGDYENRVNFRVNADHHDHNDNNCIMSYPLDFGVIPNPPAGLVLDGTPINSVWDYIRYVQAQGATHQRHHQLAINYRPDFCGKCLLKLRGWNVYNLPQSY
;
A
#
# COMPACT_ATOMS: atom_id res chain seq x y z
N MET A 1 -29.82 65.12 -5.84
CA MET A 1 -31.13 64.94 -6.47
C MET A 1 -31.15 65.73 -7.77
N GLN A 2 -30.76 65.11 -8.87
CA GLN A 2 -30.93 65.67 -10.21
C GLN A 2 -32.30 65.21 -10.73
N ILE A 3 -33.12 66.17 -11.13
CA ILE A 3 -34.53 65.97 -11.51
C ILE A 3 -34.59 65.39 -12.93
N GLY A 4 -35.14 64.18 -13.05
CA GLY A 4 -36.04 63.72 -14.11
C GLY A 4 -35.58 63.82 -15.56
N LEU A 5 -34.61 63.00 -15.97
CA LEU A 5 -34.58 62.52 -17.36
C LEU A 5 -35.30 61.16 -17.42
N PRO A 6 -36.18 60.92 -18.42
CA PRO A 6 -36.80 59.62 -18.62
C PRO A 6 -35.72 58.57 -18.91
N GLY A 7 -35.77 57.42 -18.24
CA GLY A 7 -34.72 56.42 -18.38
C GLY A 7 -34.85 55.19 -17.48
N VAL A 8 -33.90 54.27 -17.66
CA VAL A 8 -33.75 53.05 -16.86
C VAL A 8 -32.46 53.17 -16.05
N VAL A 9 -32.53 53.06 -14.73
CA VAL A 9 -31.37 53.18 -13.83
C VAL A 9 -31.15 51.87 -13.10
N ILE A 10 -29.92 51.37 -13.05
CA ILE A 10 -29.54 50.23 -12.21
C ILE A 10 -29.49 50.71 -10.75
N GLU A 11 -30.21 50.04 -9.86
CA GLU A 11 -30.26 50.34 -8.41
C GLU A 11 -29.38 49.40 -7.59
N GLY A 12 -29.07 48.23 -8.13
CA GLY A 12 -28.22 47.26 -7.46
C GLY A 12 -28.00 46.03 -8.34
N ILE A 13 -26.82 45.44 -8.17
CA ILE A 13 -26.44 44.18 -8.78
C ILE A 13 -25.82 43.30 -7.69
N ASP A 14 -25.99 41.99 -7.79
CA ASP A 14 -25.17 41.07 -7.01
C ASP A 14 -23.69 41.25 -7.38
N GLU A 15 -22.81 41.39 -6.39
CA GLU A 15 -21.39 41.60 -6.66
C GLU A 15 -20.65 40.31 -7.05
N GLN A 16 -21.23 39.15 -6.70
CA GLN A 16 -20.69 37.81 -6.93
C GLN A 16 -21.85 36.81 -7.01
N PHE A 17 -21.71 35.78 -7.83
CA PHE A 17 -22.61 34.61 -7.85
C PHE A 17 -21.91 33.40 -8.47
N ALA A 18 -22.45 32.21 -8.25
CA ALA A 18 -22.04 31.00 -8.96
C ALA A 18 -22.92 30.82 -10.22
N PRO A 19 -22.38 30.98 -11.44
CA PRO A 19 -23.13 30.78 -12.69
C PRO A 19 -23.76 29.39 -12.74
N HIS A 20 -24.82 29.17 -13.52
CA HIS A 20 -25.59 27.92 -13.62
C HIS A 20 -26.34 27.48 -12.34
N GLN A 21 -25.74 27.64 -11.15
CA GLN A 21 -26.29 27.25 -9.85
C GLN A 21 -27.14 28.36 -9.21
N GLU A 22 -26.74 29.62 -9.43
CA GLU A 22 -27.42 30.80 -8.91
C GLU A 22 -27.85 31.73 -10.04
N GLN A 23 -28.82 32.60 -9.73
CA GLN A 23 -29.22 33.67 -10.62
C GLN A 23 -28.59 34.98 -10.14
N LEU A 24 -27.85 35.65 -11.02
CA LEU A 24 -27.45 37.04 -10.83
C LEU A 24 -28.70 37.91 -10.84
N GLU A 25 -28.92 38.67 -9.75
CA GLU A 25 -30.01 39.65 -9.68
C GLU A 25 -29.52 41.06 -10.06
N ILE A 26 -30.14 41.64 -11.10
CA ILE A 26 -29.94 43.03 -11.51
C ILE A 26 -31.24 43.79 -11.28
N ARG A 27 -31.23 44.75 -10.35
CA ARG A 27 -32.40 45.58 -10.02
C ARG A 27 -32.34 46.88 -10.80
N CYS A 28 -33.35 47.14 -11.62
CA CYS A 28 -33.46 48.37 -12.39
C CYS A 28 -34.75 49.12 -12.05
N ARG A 29 -34.66 50.44 -11.90
CA ARG A 29 -35.81 51.35 -11.75
C ARG A 29 -36.10 52.06 -13.06
N PHE A 30 -37.36 52.01 -13.46
CA PHE A 30 -37.89 52.62 -14.68
C PHE A 30 -38.50 53.98 -14.32
N ILE A 31 -37.92 55.10 -14.78
CA ILE A 31 -38.32 56.47 -14.40
C ILE A 31 -38.85 57.20 -15.63
N ASP A 32 -40.07 57.75 -15.55
CA ASP A 32 -40.66 58.65 -16.57
C ASP A 32 -40.65 58.12 -18.02
N ILE A 33 -40.78 56.81 -18.24
CA ILE A 33 -40.77 56.19 -19.58
C ILE A 33 -42.05 56.55 -20.35
N HIS A 34 -42.06 57.74 -20.95
CA HIS A 34 -43.11 58.22 -21.86
C HIS A 34 -42.85 57.70 -23.29
N ASN A 35 -43.72 58.07 -24.24
CA ASN A 35 -43.82 57.58 -25.64
C ASN A 35 -42.52 57.59 -26.50
N GLU A 36 -41.37 57.93 -25.94
CA GLU A 36 -40.10 58.14 -26.65
C GLU A 36 -39.17 56.92 -26.60
N ILE A 37 -39.27 56.05 -25.59
CA ILE A 37 -38.47 54.82 -25.47
C ILE A 37 -39.21 53.65 -26.13
N GLN A 38 -38.63 53.08 -27.19
CA GLN A 38 -39.21 51.92 -27.89
C GLN A 38 -38.62 50.57 -27.43
N GLY A 39 -37.41 50.57 -26.88
CA GLY A 39 -36.78 49.38 -26.33
C GLY A 39 -35.69 49.72 -25.30
N ALA A 40 -35.44 48.80 -24.39
CA ALA A 40 -34.27 48.82 -23.52
C ALA A 40 -33.66 47.42 -23.52
N ARG A 41 -32.33 47.33 -23.57
CA ARG A 41 -31.58 46.09 -23.70
C ARG A 41 -30.48 46.04 -22.67
N LEU A 42 -30.42 44.96 -21.90
CA LEU A 42 -29.34 44.65 -20.98
C LEU A 42 -28.17 44.14 -21.80
N LYS A 43 -26.97 44.67 -21.61
CA LYS A 43 -25.73 44.15 -22.20
C LYS A 43 -24.73 43.88 -21.09
N VAL A 44 -24.06 42.73 -21.18
CA VAL A 44 -22.97 42.35 -20.27
C VAL A 44 -21.70 42.19 -21.08
N TYR A 45 -20.60 42.77 -20.62
CA TYR A 45 -19.30 42.71 -21.28
C TYR A 45 -18.25 42.14 -20.34
N ALA A 46 -17.29 41.38 -20.88
CA ALA A 46 -16.08 41.02 -20.14
C ALA A 46 -15.14 42.23 -20.10
N SER A 47 -14.93 42.82 -18.91
CA SER A 47 -14.31 44.14 -18.77
C SER A 47 -12.80 44.16 -19.06
N ASN A 48 -12.13 43.01 -18.98
CA ASN A 48 -10.67 42.88 -19.06
C ASN A 48 -10.18 42.08 -20.28
N TYR A 49 -11.03 41.94 -21.31
CA TYR A 49 -10.69 41.13 -22.49
C TYR A 49 -10.49 42.04 -23.72
N GLU A 50 -9.23 42.44 -23.95
CA GLU A 50 -8.79 43.09 -25.18
C GLU A 50 -8.11 42.05 -26.09
N ASP A 51 -8.89 41.19 -26.75
CA ASP A 51 -8.38 40.35 -27.85
C ASP A 51 -8.82 40.94 -29.20
N SER A 52 -7.87 40.97 -30.14
CA SER A 52 -8.04 41.30 -31.56
C SER A 52 -9.17 40.55 -32.29
N ASN A 53 -9.69 39.45 -31.71
CA ASN A 53 -10.80 38.68 -32.28
C ASN A 53 -12.20 39.15 -31.85
N TYR A 54 -12.31 40.05 -30.86
CA TYR A 54 -13.58 40.69 -30.54
C TYR A 54 -13.65 42.04 -31.28
N PRO A 55 -14.59 42.24 -32.22
CA PRO A 55 -14.73 43.51 -32.91
C PRO A 55 -15.07 44.63 -31.93
N ASP A 56 -14.49 45.81 -32.16
CA ASP A 56 -14.49 47.01 -31.32
C ASP A 56 -15.84 47.36 -30.65
N ASP A 57 -16.08 46.91 -29.40
CA ASP A 57 -16.91 47.57 -28.36
C ASP A 57 -16.90 46.79 -27.01
N GLY A 58 -15.77 46.14 -26.69
CA GLY A 58 -15.68 45.18 -25.57
C GLY A 58 -16.29 43.82 -25.93
N ALA A 59 -15.81 42.74 -25.29
CA ALA A 59 -16.34 41.39 -25.55
C ALA A 59 -17.77 41.27 -24.99
N LEU A 60 -18.79 41.57 -25.81
CA LEU A 60 -20.21 41.40 -25.46
C LEU A 60 -20.48 39.91 -25.19
N VAL A 61 -20.81 39.57 -23.94
CA VAL A 61 -21.01 38.19 -23.50
C VAL A 61 -22.48 37.82 -23.37
N TYR A 62 -23.36 38.79 -23.16
CA TYR A 62 -24.80 38.55 -23.01
C TYR A 62 -25.60 39.79 -23.42
N SER A 63 -26.75 39.56 -24.06
CA SER A 63 -27.69 40.62 -24.40
C SER A 63 -29.13 40.15 -24.32
N GLU A 64 -30.02 40.91 -23.66
CA GLU A 64 -31.45 40.59 -23.53
C GLU A 64 -32.34 41.84 -23.57
N ASP A 65 -33.48 41.76 -24.24
CA ASP A 65 -34.47 42.84 -24.28
C ASP A 65 -35.26 42.91 -22.96
N ILE A 66 -35.25 44.09 -22.33
CA ILE A 66 -35.82 44.36 -21.00
C ILE A 66 -37.26 44.91 -21.07
N VAL A 67 -37.61 45.63 -22.14
CA VAL A 67 -38.92 46.28 -22.31
C VAL A 67 -39.47 45.92 -23.68
N THR A 68 -40.60 45.21 -23.71
CA THR A 68 -41.26 44.86 -24.98
C THR A 68 -42.71 45.33 -25.10
N ASP A 69 -43.48 45.59 -24.03
CA ASP A 69 -44.88 46.08 -24.18
C ASP A 69 -45.51 46.82 -22.99
N ASP A 70 -45.17 46.47 -21.74
CA ASP A 70 -45.70 47.18 -20.56
C ASP A 70 -44.83 48.41 -20.23
N ARG A 71 -45.47 49.56 -20.00
CA ARG A 71 -44.82 50.85 -19.70
C ARG A 71 -44.91 51.21 -18.20
N PRO A 72 -44.22 50.48 -17.31
CA PRO A 72 -44.29 50.73 -15.89
C PRO A 72 -43.58 52.04 -15.56
N HIS A 73 -44.27 52.89 -14.79
CA HIS A 73 -43.71 54.14 -14.29
C HIS A 73 -43.31 53.96 -12.82
N ASN A 74 -42.06 54.29 -12.50
CA ASN A 74 -41.49 54.22 -11.16
C ASN A 74 -41.60 52.83 -10.51
N VAL A 75 -41.40 51.78 -11.30
CA VAL A 75 -41.37 50.39 -10.85
C VAL A 75 -39.94 49.89 -10.85
N ILE A 76 -39.59 49.12 -9.83
CA ILE A 76 -38.35 48.36 -9.77
C ILE A 76 -38.62 46.99 -10.37
N ARG A 77 -37.84 46.58 -11.38
CA ARG A 77 -37.82 45.20 -11.88
C ARG A 77 -36.50 44.55 -11.50
N THR A 78 -36.56 43.26 -11.18
CA THR A 78 -35.38 42.43 -10.96
C THR A 78 -35.23 41.49 -12.14
N PHE A 79 -34.12 41.63 -12.87
CA PHE A 79 -33.68 40.69 -13.89
C PHE A 79 -32.91 39.58 -13.20
N ARG A 80 -33.16 38.35 -13.63
CA ARG A 80 -32.52 37.16 -13.08
C ARG A 80 -31.88 36.40 -14.21
N TRP A 81 -30.57 36.24 -14.16
CA TRP A 81 -29.79 35.62 -15.21
C TRP A 81 -28.86 34.55 -14.63
N TYR A 82 -28.83 33.36 -15.23
CA TYR A 82 -27.99 32.25 -14.74
C TYR A 82 -26.52 32.36 -15.17
N GLY A 83 -26.12 33.43 -15.86
CA GLY A 83 -24.75 33.58 -16.35
C GLY A 83 -24.48 32.90 -17.70
N ASN A 84 -25.49 32.32 -18.36
CA ASN A 84 -25.32 31.75 -19.70
C ASN A 84 -24.99 32.86 -20.71
N THR A 85 -24.03 32.60 -21.58
CA THR A 85 -23.50 33.58 -22.55
C THR A 85 -24.30 33.52 -23.86
N THR A 86 -24.31 34.62 -24.61
CA THR A 86 -24.79 34.71 -26.00
C THR A 86 -23.70 35.30 -26.91
N ALA A 87 -22.43 35.14 -26.53
CA ALA A 87 -21.31 35.68 -27.30
C ALA A 87 -21.26 35.04 -28.69
N GLU A 88 -21.09 35.86 -29.73
CA GLU A 88 -21.02 35.40 -31.13
C GLU A 88 -19.61 35.04 -31.59
N ALA A 89 -18.59 35.35 -30.78
CA ALA A 89 -17.18 35.11 -31.06
C ALA A 89 -16.38 34.91 -29.76
N GLY A 90 -15.15 34.41 -29.88
CA GLY A 90 -14.18 34.24 -28.80
C GLY A 90 -14.43 33.06 -27.86
N ALA A 91 -13.68 32.98 -26.76
CA ALA A 91 -13.67 31.82 -25.85
C ALA A 91 -14.97 31.61 -25.04
N LEU A 92 -15.87 32.59 -25.04
CA LEU A 92 -17.20 32.49 -24.46
C LEU A 92 -18.29 32.21 -25.51
N GLN A 93 -17.93 32.01 -26.78
CA GLN A 93 -18.88 31.65 -27.84
C GLN A 93 -19.41 30.23 -27.62
N GLN A 94 -20.74 30.06 -27.67
CA GLN A 94 -21.37 28.74 -27.57
C GLN A 94 -21.01 27.84 -28.77
N PRO A 95 -20.26 26.73 -28.60
CA PRO A 95 -19.96 25.80 -29.67
C PRO A 95 -21.06 24.74 -29.69
N GLY A 96 -22.06 24.93 -30.55
CA GLY A 96 -23.16 23.96 -30.73
C GLY A 96 -24.31 24.13 -29.73
N GLU A 97 -24.86 23.02 -29.23
CA GLU A 97 -26.04 23.01 -28.34
C GLU A 97 -25.71 23.15 -26.84
N ASP A 98 -24.43 23.09 -26.47
CA ASP A 98 -23.99 23.21 -25.08
C ASP A 98 -23.95 24.68 -24.62
N LEU A 99 -24.62 24.96 -23.51
CA LEU A 99 -24.57 26.28 -22.87
C LEU A 99 -23.19 26.54 -22.26
N ILE A 100 -22.57 27.67 -22.64
CA ILE A 100 -21.39 28.22 -21.96
C ILE A 100 -21.83 29.30 -20.98
N TYR A 101 -21.20 29.33 -19.82
CA TYR A 101 -21.46 30.31 -18.77
C TYR A 101 -20.27 31.27 -18.63
N VAL A 102 -20.54 32.48 -18.12
CA VAL A 102 -19.50 33.37 -17.63
C VAL A 102 -18.64 32.64 -16.60
N ASN A 103 -17.33 32.90 -16.60
CA ASN A 103 -16.37 32.24 -15.72
C ASN A 103 -15.32 33.23 -15.16
N PRO A 104 -14.52 32.84 -14.15
CA PRO A 104 -13.57 33.76 -13.53
C PRO A 104 -12.49 34.34 -14.46
N LEU A 105 -12.13 33.64 -15.53
CA LEU A 105 -11.04 34.08 -16.42
C LEU A 105 -11.33 35.42 -17.11
N PHE A 106 -12.60 35.78 -17.26
CA PHE A 106 -13.05 37.02 -17.91
C PHE A 106 -13.71 38.02 -16.94
N ALA A 107 -13.71 37.74 -15.64
CA ALA A 107 -14.22 38.66 -14.62
C ALA A 107 -13.30 39.91 -14.45
N PRO A 108 -13.73 41.00 -13.80
CA PRO A 108 -15.12 41.34 -13.57
C PRO A 108 -15.85 41.56 -14.91
N TYR A 109 -17.17 41.53 -14.83
CA TYR A 109 -18.05 41.78 -15.95
C TYR A 109 -18.77 43.11 -15.75
N THR A 110 -18.81 43.94 -16.78
CA THR A 110 -19.52 45.22 -16.78
C THR A 110 -20.94 45.03 -17.30
N VAL A 111 -21.90 45.65 -16.63
CA VAL A 111 -23.31 45.67 -17.03
C VAL A 111 -23.70 47.06 -17.53
N GLU A 112 -24.28 47.11 -18.73
CA GLU A 112 -24.81 48.30 -19.38
C GLU A 112 -26.29 48.10 -19.73
N ILE A 113 -27.06 49.18 -19.75
CA ILE A 113 -28.40 49.20 -20.34
C ILE A 113 -28.39 50.18 -21.51
N LYS A 114 -28.63 49.69 -22.73
CA LYS A 114 -28.85 50.53 -23.91
C LYS A 114 -30.34 50.77 -24.11
N ILE A 115 -30.73 52.00 -24.42
CA ILE A 115 -32.12 52.42 -24.60
C ILE A 115 -32.25 53.00 -26.01
N SER A 116 -33.22 52.55 -26.80
CA SER A 116 -33.50 53.11 -28.13
C SER A 116 -34.66 54.10 -28.10
N THR A 117 -34.53 55.19 -28.86
CA THR A 117 -35.60 56.19 -29.07
C THR A 117 -36.07 56.20 -30.52
N ALA A 118 -37.27 56.73 -30.78
CA ALA A 118 -38.02 56.49 -32.02
C ALA A 118 -37.22 56.67 -33.34
N ASN A 119 -37.21 55.58 -34.14
CA ASN A 119 -36.70 55.37 -35.52
C ASN A 119 -35.27 54.84 -35.74
N GLU A 120 -34.52 54.44 -34.71
CA GLU A 120 -33.20 53.82 -34.88
C GLU A 120 -33.08 52.47 -34.16
N ASP A 121 -32.27 51.57 -34.72
CA ASP A 121 -32.01 50.22 -34.21
C ASP A 121 -31.18 50.33 -32.92
N PRO A 122 -31.55 49.68 -31.79
CA PRO A 122 -30.75 49.65 -30.56
C PRO A 122 -29.32 49.10 -30.71
N ASP A 123 -29.00 48.47 -31.85
CA ASP A 123 -27.63 48.04 -32.21
C ASP A 123 -26.90 49.03 -33.13
N SER A 124 -27.49 50.19 -33.46
CA SER A 124 -26.82 51.25 -34.22
C SER A 124 -25.93 52.13 -33.33
N ASP A 125 -24.70 52.39 -33.77
CA ASP A 125 -23.70 53.24 -33.07
C ASP A 125 -24.13 54.70 -32.85
N SER A 126 -25.28 55.12 -33.39
CA SER A 126 -25.80 56.49 -33.29
C SER A 126 -26.63 56.76 -32.02
N ASP A 127 -26.94 55.72 -31.22
CA ASP A 127 -27.79 55.86 -30.04
C ASP A 127 -27.07 56.55 -28.86
N ALA A 128 -27.85 57.30 -28.07
CA ALA A 128 -27.40 57.87 -26.82
C ALA A 128 -27.08 56.75 -25.82
N LYS A 129 -25.81 56.35 -25.70
CA LYS A 129 -25.31 55.50 -24.60
C LYS A 129 -25.60 56.20 -23.27
N ILE A 130 -26.73 55.91 -22.63
CA ILE A 130 -26.98 56.37 -21.26
C ILE A 130 -26.42 55.32 -20.30
N ASN A 131 -25.09 55.32 -20.16
CA ASN A 131 -24.42 54.57 -19.10
C ASN A 131 -24.62 55.29 -17.76
N TYR A 132 -25.64 54.90 -17.01
CA TYR A 132 -25.79 55.36 -15.62
C TYR A 132 -24.73 54.68 -14.75
N LYS A 133 -23.54 55.28 -14.70
CA LYS A 133 -22.47 54.88 -13.78
C LYS A 133 -22.96 54.93 -12.34
N ARG A 134 -22.49 53.99 -11.51
CA ARG A 134 -22.65 54.01 -10.06
C ARG A 134 -21.85 55.17 -9.49
N ILE A 135 -22.48 56.06 -8.75
CA ILE A 135 -21.80 57.15 -8.03
C ILE A 135 -21.43 56.64 -6.64
N LEU A 136 -20.14 56.63 -6.31
CA LEU A 136 -19.63 56.26 -4.98
C LEU A 136 -19.80 57.40 -3.97
N GLU A 137 -19.58 57.12 -2.68
CA GLU A 137 -19.73 58.12 -1.61
C GLU A 137 -18.79 59.32 -1.75
N ASP A 138 -17.64 59.13 -2.40
CA ASP A 138 -16.67 60.19 -2.71
C ASP A 138 -17.03 61.01 -3.97
N GLY A 139 -18.14 60.67 -4.63
CA GLY A 139 -18.63 61.32 -5.85
C GLY A 139 -17.99 60.81 -7.15
N SER A 140 -17.14 59.77 -7.09
CA SER A 140 -16.60 59.14 -8.29
C SER A 140 -17.65 58.29 -9.01
N GLU A 141 -17.55 58.21 -10.34
CA GLU A 141 -18.42 57.41 -11.20
C GLU A 141 -17.72 56.12 -11.63
N VAL A 142 -18.31 54.97 -11.32
CA VAL A 142 -17.79 53.64 -11.68
C VAL A 142 -18.83 52.84 -12.46
N ASP A 143 -18.37 51.92 -13.32
CA ASP A 143 -19.28 51.05 -14.04
C ASP A 143 -19.93 50.03 -13.10
N TRP A 144 -21.14 49.57 -13.43
CA TRP A 144 -21.78 48.48 -12.69
C TRP A 144 -21.08 47.19 -13.03
N GLN A 145 -20.50 46.54 -12.02
CA GLN A 145 -19.73 45.32 -12.21
C GLN A 145 -20.18 44.22 -11.26
N PHE A 146 -20.04 42.98 -11.70
CA PHE A 146 -20.09 41.80 -10.86
C PHE A 146 -18.88 40.90 -11.17
N LYS A 147 -18.59 39.97 -10.26
CA LYS A 147 -17.50 39.03 -10.39
C LYS A 147 -17.99 37.59 -10.46
N VAL A 148 -17.11 36.76 -11.01
CA VAL A 148 -17.12 35.31 -10.82
C VAL A 148 -15.72 34.98 -10.33
N GLU A 149 -15.57 34.35 -9.16
CA GLU A 149 -14.27 34.11 -8.55
C GLU A 149 -14.12 32.62 -8.19
N TYR A 150 -12.93 32.06 -8.40
CA TYR A 150 -12.59 30.76 -7.81
C TYR A 150 -12.58 30.86 -6.28
N HIS A 151 -12.95 29.78 -5.62
CA HIS A 151 -12.93 29.64 -4.17
C HIS A 151 -11.76 28.77 -3.71
N SER A 152 -11.76 27.50 -4.10
CA SER A 152 -10.82 26.46 -3.64
C SER A 152 -10.59 25.42 -4.74
N ILE A 153 -9.53 24.64 -4.58
CA ILE A 153 -9.36 23.35 -5.24
C ILE A 153 -9.69 22.29 -4.17
N GLU A 154 -10.49 21.30 -4.54
CA GLU A 154 -10.82 20.15 -3.68
C GLU A 154 -10.37 18.88 -4.39
N PHE A 155 -9.69 18.00 -3.67
CA PHE A 155 -9.28 16.70 -4.22
C PHE A 155 -10.35 15.64 -4.02
N GLU A 156 -10.39 14.69 -4.94
CA GLU A 156 -11.10 13.43 -4.78
C GLU A 156 -10.38 12.29 -5.51
N LEU A 157 -10.73 11.05 -5.16
CA LEU A 157 -10.42 9.89 -5.98
C LEU A 157 -11.31 9.92 -7.22
N GLY A 158 -10.68 9.82 -8.38
CA GLY A 158 -11.40 9.74 -9.65
C GLY A 158 -11.88 8.32 -9.94
N GLU A 159 -12.55 8.19 -11.09
CA GLU A 159 -12.87 6.89 -11.66
C GLU A 159 -11.77 6.46 -12.63
N HIS A 160 -11.50 5.16 -12.70
CA HIS A 160 -10.54 4.56 -13.65
C HIS A 160 -11.01 4.57 -15.11
N ILE A 161 -12.29 4.87 -15.35
CA ILE A 161 -12.92 4.88 -16.67
C ILE A 161 -14.00 5.96 -16.73
N ASP A 162 -14.46 6.26 -17.93
CA ASP A 162 -15.73 6.94 -18.14
C ASP A 162 -16.91 5.95 -17.99
N LEU A 163 -17.65 5.99 -16.86
CA LEU A 163 -18.86 5.19 -16.65
C LEU A 163 -19.96 5.38 -17.71
N GLU A 164 -20.04 6.52 -18.42
CA GLU A 164 -20.99 6.69 -19.52
C GLU A 164 -20.62 5.83 -20.73
N ASN A 165 -19.32 5.54 -20.85
CA ASN A 165 -18.71 4.68 -21.86
C ASN A 165 -18.09 3.43 -21.21
N ALA A 166 -18.78 2.87 -20.20
CA ALA A 166 -18.28 1.72 -19.47
C ALA A 166 -17.90 0.57 -20.44
N PRO A 167 -16.74 -0.08 -20.25
CA PRO A 167 -16.32 -1.17 -21.10
C PRO A 167 -17.37 -2.28 -21.20
N ASP A 168 -17.50 -2.87 -22.38
CA ASP A 168 -18.36 -4.03 -22.59
C ASP A 168 -18.06 -5.09 -21.53
N PRO A 169 -19.08 -5.65 -20.83
CA PRO A 169 -18.88 -6.70 -19.87
C PRO A 169 -18.02 -7.82 -20.44
N GLN A 170 -17.06 -8.32 -19.65
CA GLN A 170 -16.13 -9.38 -20.03
C GLN A 170 -15.07 -9.02 -21.08
N SER A 171 -15.03 -7.77 -21.56
CA SER A 171 -13.88 -7.29 -22.32
C SER A 171 -12.62 -7.19 -21.44
N THR A 172 -11.44 -7.17 -22.05
CA THR A 172 -10.18 -6.96 -21.31
C THR A 172 -10.18 -5.66 -20.52
N ALA A 173 -10.73 -4.58 -21.09
CA ALA A 173 -10.89 -3.30 -20.40
C ALA A 173 -11.82 -3.42 -19.18
N TRP A 174 -12.92 -4.16 -19.30
CA TRP A 174 -13.79 -4.43 -18.16
C TRP A 174 -13.05 -5.20 -17.05
N VAL A 175 -12.25 -6.21 -17.41
CA VAL A 175 -11.45 -6.98 -16.44
C VAL A 175 -10.43 -6.09 -15.74
N GLN A 176 -9.70 -5.26 -16.48
CA GLN A 176 -8.74 -4.29 -15.91
C GLN A 176 -9.42 -3.34 -14.93
N TRP A 177 -10.53 -2.72 -15.34
CA TRP A 177 -11.33 -1.83 -14.49
C TRP A 177 -11.80 -2.55 -13.22
N ARG A 178 -12.42 -3.72 -13.38
CA ARG A 178 -12.99 -4.47 -12.24
C ARG A 178 -11.91 -4.90 -11.25
N LEU A 179 -10.73 -5.32 -11.74
CA LEU A 179 -9.60 -5.67 -10.88
C LEU A 179 -9.06 -4.44 -10.12
N ASN A 180 -8.92 -3.30 -10.79
CA ASN A 180 -8.50 -2.05 -10.16
C ASN A 180 -9.48 -1.62 -9.05
N GLU A 181 -10.78 -1.65 -9.32
CA GLU A 181 -11.83 -1.37 -8.33
C GLU A 181 -11.73 -2.30 -7.11
N LEU A 182 -11.39 -3.58 -7.33
CA LEU A 182 -11.24 -4.58 -6.27
C LEU A 182 -9.90 -4.50 -5.52
N GLY A 183 -9.01 -3.55 -5.87
CA GLY A 183 -7.69 -3.40 -5.26
C GLY A 183 -6.65 -4.41 -5.75
N TYR A 184 -6.81 -4.91 -6.97
CA TYR A 184 -5.82 -5.72 -7.70
C TYR A 184 -5.26 -4.89 -8.87
N PRO A 185 -4.14 -4.18 -8.69
CA PRO A 185 -3.64 -3.25 -9.69
C PRO A 185 -3.39 -3.93 -11.04
N ALA A 186 -4.23 -3.69 -12.03
CA ALA A 186 -4.18 -4.30 -13.36
C ALA A 186 -3.48 -3.41 -14.40
N GLY A 187 -3.06 -2.21 -14.00
CA GLY A 187 -2.53 -1.18 -14.87
C GLY A 187 -3.64 -0.27 -15.43
N PRO A 188 -3.37 0.45 -16.53
CA PRO A 188 -4.37 1.29 -17.18
C PRO A 188 -5.52 0.46 -17.74
N VAL A 189 -6.70 1.07 -17.84
CA VAL A 189 -7.87 0.45 -18.48
C VAL A 189 -7.86 0.78 -19.97
N ASP A 190 -6.97 0.13 -20.71
CA ASP A 190 -6.71 0.38 -22.13
C ASP A 190 -7.24 -0.74 -23.05
N GLY A 191 -7.77 -1.83 -22.47
CA GLY A 191 -8.24 -3.00 -23.21
C GLY A 191 -7.13 -3.89 -23.77
N THR A 192 -5.86 -3.61 -23.46
CA THR A 192 -4.71 -4.39 -23.91
C THR A 192 -4.14 -5.22 -22.76
N GLY A 193 -4.33 -6.54 -22.82
CA GLY A 193 -3.83 -7.46 -21.80
C GLY A 193 -2.31 -7.56 -21.84
N GLY A 194 -1.63 -6.95 -20.86
CA GLY A 194 -0.18 -7.05 -20.64
C GLY A 194 0.20 -7.67 -19.30
N ASP A 195 1.49 -7.67 -18.97
CA ASP A 195 2.05 -8.33 -17.78
C ASP A 195 1.43 -7.84 -16.47
N MET A 196 1.03 -6.57 -16.37
CA MET A 196 0.33 -6.05 -15.18
C MET A 196 -1.05 -6.69 -15.04
N THR A 197 -1.82 -6.76 -16.12
CA THR A 197 -3.15 -7.38 -16.13
C THR A 197 -3.07 -8.86 -15.81
N GLU A 198 -2.15 -9.60 -16.42
CA GLU A 198 -1.95 -11.03 -16.14
C GLU A 198 -1.59 -11.27 -14.66
N ARG A 199 -0.69 -10.45 -14.10
CA ARG A 199 -0.33 -10.53 -12.67
C ARG A 199 -1.50 -10.20 -11.75
N ALA A 200 -2.30 -9.20 -12.08
CA ALA A 200 -3.50 -8.85 -11.33
C ALA A 200 -4.51 -10.00 -11.32
N VAL A 201 -4.74 -10.64 -12.48
CA VAL A 201 -5.60 -11.83 -12.60
C VAL A 201 -5.05 -12.98 -11.76
N LYS A 202 -3.74 -13.26 -11.81
CA LYS A 202 -3.12 -14.31 -10.96
C LYS A 202 -3.29 -14.00 -9.47
N ASN A 203 -3.13 -12.74 -9.05
CA ASN A 203 -3.31 -12.33 -7.67
C ASN A 203 -4.78 -12.43 -7.23
N PHE A 204 -5.72 -12.08 -8.11
CA PHE A 204 -7.15 -12.26 -7.88
C PHE A 204 -7.53 -13.75 -7.77
N GLN A 205 -7.10 -14.60 -8.70
CA GLN A 205 -7.33 -16.05 -8.70
C GLN A 205 -6.72 -16.74 -7.46
N ARG A 206 -5.62 -16.19 -6.93
CA ARG A 206 -5.05 -16.64 -5.66
C ARG A 206 -5.93 -16.22 -4.50
N ALA A 207 -6.38 -14.99 -4.41
CA ALA A 207 -7.18 -14.54 -3.27
C ALA A 207 -8.59 -15.16 -3.25
N HIS A 208 -9.21 -15.33 -4.42
CA HIS A 208 -10.58 -15.77 -4.53
C HIS A 208 -10.66 -17.21 -5.03
N TRP A 209 -10.92 -18.12 -4.10
CA TRP A 209 -11.20 -19.53 -4.42
C TRP A 209 -12.70 -19.81 -4.58
N GLN A 210 -13.56 -18.93 -4.07
CA GLN A 210 -15.00 -19.16 -3.95
C GLN A 210 -15.72 -18.83 -5.27
N VAL A 211 -16.18 -19.86 -5.97
CA VAL A 211 -17.34 -19.75 -6.86
C VAL A 211 -18.58 -19.57 -5.96
N PRO A 212 -19.58 -18.75 -6.32
CA PRO A 212 -20.70 -18.39 -5.44
C PRO A 212 -21.29 -19.61 -4.73
N TRP A 213 -21.44 -19.50 -3.41
CA TRP A 213 -22.07 -20.51 -2.55
C TRP A 213 -23.40 -20.99 -3.15
N PRO A 214 -23.55 -22.26 -3.55
CA PRO A 214 -24.84 -22.91 -3.52
C PRO A 214 -25.12 -23.35 -2.08
N GLU A 215 -26.39 -23.41 -1.69
CA GLU A 215 -26.86 -23.99 -0.42
C GLU A 215 -26.53 -25.51 -0.28
N ASP A 216 -25.83 -26.11 -1.24
CA ASP A 216 -25.52 -27.54 -1.32
C ASP A 216 -24.05 -27.84 -0.99
N GLU A 217 -23.84 -28.51 0.13
CA GLU A 217 -22.56 -28.98 0.65
C GLU A 217 -21.86 -30.04 -0.23
N ASN A 218 -22.55 -30.62 -1.22
CA ASN A 218 -22.05 -31.72 -2.07
C ASN A 218 -21.69 -31.32 -3.52
N ALA A 219 -21.77 -30.03 -3.89
CA ALA A 219 -21.37 -29.60 -5.22
C ALA A 219 -19.84 -29.75 -5.42
N ASP A 220 -19.44 -30.41 -6.51
CA ASP A 220 -18.04 -30.63 -6.89
C ASP A 220 -17.41 -29.25 -7.24
N ARG A 221 -16.66 -28.69 -6.29
CA ARG A 221 -16.11 -27.33 -6.39
C ARG A 221 -14.90 -27.35 -7.32
N THR A 222 -14.93 -26.65 -8.44
CA THR A 222 -13.72 -26.43 -9.24
C THR A 222 -13.05 -25.13 -8.76
N PRO A 223 -11.87 -25.19 -8.12
CA PRO A 223 -11.14 -23.99 -7.72
C PRO A 223 -10.76 -23.15 -8.94
N LEU A 224 -10.58 -21.83 -8.77
CA LEU A 224 -9.95 -21.02 -9.82
C LEU A 224 -8.55 -21.56 -10.13
N VAL A 225 -8.27 -21.77 -11.41
CA VAL A 225 -6.92 -22.07 -11.91
C VAL A 225 -6.13 -20.76 -11.87
N VAL A 226 -4.88 -20.80 -11.40
CA VAL A 226 -4.01 -19.62 -11.33
C VAL A 226 -3.17 -19.57 -12.61
N ASP A 227 -3.76 -19.11 -13.70
CA ASP A 227 -3.15 -19.06 -15.04
C ASP A 227 -2.98 -17.64 -15.58
N GLY A 228 -3.56 -16.63 -14.93
CA GLY A 228 -3.53 -15.24 -15.41
C GLY A 228 -4.53 -14.94 -16.52
N ASN A 229 -5.37 -15.91 -16.90
CA ASN A 229 -6.43 -15.71 -17.87
C ASN A 229 -7.77 -15.53 -17.15
N ALA A 230 -8.50 -14.48 -17.51
CA ALA A 230 -9.87 -14.26 -17.02
C ALA A 230 -10.87 -15.15 -17.78
N GLY A 231 -10.78 -16.48 -17.62
CA GLY A 231 -11.74 -17.44 -18.18
C GLY A 231 -13.07 -17.46 -17.45
N ASP A 232 -14.05 -18.24 -17.94
CA ASP A 232 -15.44 -18.26 -17.48
C ASP A 232 -15.60 -18.31 -15.93
N ASN A 233 -14.83 -19.16 -15.25
CA ASN A 233 -14.89 -19.27 -13.79
C ASN A 233 -14.34 -18.02 -13.09
N THR A 234 -13.23 -17.45 -13.57
CA THR A 234 -12.68 -16.21 -13.02
C THR A 234 -13.63 -15.04 -13.25
N MET A 235 -14.25 -14.97 -14.44
CA MET A 235 -15.26 -13.98 -14.78
C MET A 235 -16.49 -14.06 -13.88
N ALA A 236 -17.01 -15.28 -13.65
CA ALA A 236 -18.15 -15.48 -12.75
C ALA A 236 -17.89 -14.98 -11.32
N VAL A 237 -16.63 -15.05 -10.85
CA VAL A 237 -16.25 -14.49 -9.55
C VAL A 237 -16.10 -12.98 -9.64
N LEU A 238 -15.45 -12.42 -10.67
CA LEU A 238 -15.31 -10.97 -10.86
C LEU A 238 -16.67 -10.24 -10.93
N GLU A 239 -17.66 -10.87 -11.56
CA GLU A 239 -19.03 -10.37 -11.70
C GLU A 239 -19.86 -10.49 -10.40
N SER A 240 -19.39 -11.26 -9.40
CA SER A 240 -20.10 -11.43 -8.13
C SER A 240 -20.03 -10.17 -7.28
N GLU A 241 -21.17 -9.77 -6.71
CA GLU A 241 -21.27 -8.69 -5.72
C GLU A 241 -20.68 -9.06 -4.35
N GLN A 242 -20.39 -10.34 -4.12
CA GLN A 242 -19.84 -10.84 -2.84
C GLN A 242 -18.31 -10.73 -2.75
N VAL A 243 -17.63 -10.28 -3.80
CA VAL A 243 -16.19 -10.11 -3.79
C VAL A 243 -15.83 -8.87 -2.97
N GLU A 244 -15.13 -9.09 -1.86
CA GLU A 244 -14.61 -8.00 -1.03
C GLU A 244 -13.49 -7.25 -1.76
N GLN A 245 -13.58 -5.93 -1.72
CA GLN A 245 -12.53 -5.03 -2.20
C GLN A 245 -11.35 -5.05 -1.22
N ARG A 246 -10.13 -5.16 -1.76
CA ARG A 246 -8.92 -4.97 -0.96
C ARG A 246 -8.76 -3.51 -0.59
N GLU A 247 -8.47 -3.28 0.67
CA GLU A 247 -8.12 -1.96 1.17
C GLU A 247 -6.86 -1.44 0.46
N LEU A 248 -6.98 -0.31 -0.23
CA LEU A 248 -5.87 0.39 -0.87
C LEU A 248 -5.30 1.48 0.03
N PHE A 249 -6.13 2.15 0.83
CA PHE A 249 -5.72 3.20 1.75
C PHE A 249 -6.22 2.90 3.16
N SER A 250 -5.42 3.20 4.19
CA SER A 250 -5.87 3.10 5.58
C SER A 250 -7.02 4.04 5.93
N SER A 251 -7.17 5.14 5.18
CA SER A 251 -8.28 6.09 5.31
C SER A 251 -8.42 6.88 4.01
N VAL A 252 -9.56 6.75 3.33
CA VAL A 252 -9.89 7.57 2.15
C VAL A 252 -10.32 8.98 2.56
N ASP A 253 -11.01 9.11 3.70
CA ASP A 253 -11.49 10.40 4.21
C ASP A 253 -10.33 11.34 4.57
N ASP A 254 -9.23 10.78 5.07
CA ASP A 254 -8.04 11.56 5.44
C ASP A 254 -7.07 11.77 4.27
N LEU A 255 -7.25 11.10 3.12
CA LEU A 255 -6.31 11.11 1.99
C LEU A 255 -5.98 12.52 1.48
N PHE A 256 -6.94 13.44 1.62
CA PHE A 256 -6.80 14.82 1.16
C PHE A 256 -6.80 15.84 2.31
N ASP A 257 -6.56 15.41 3.55
CA ASP A 257 -6.21 16.31 4.65
C ASP A 257 -4.68 16.53 4.67
N PRO A 258 -4.17 17.73 4.36
CA PRO A 258 -2.74 18.01 4.33
C PRO A 258 -1.99 17.74 5.64
N GLY A 259 -2.71 17.71 6.77
CA GLY A 259 -2.18 17.45 8.11
C GLY A 259 -2.18 15.97 8.52
N ALA A 260 -2.77 15.08 7.73
CA ALA A 260 -2.87 13.66 8.03
C ALA A 260 -1.71 12.84 7.43
N GLY A 261 -1.57 11.61 7.92
CA GLY A 261 -0.74 10.56 7.34
C GLY A 261 -1.61 9.37 6.95
N VAL A 262 -1.48 8.89 5.72
CA VAL A 262 -2.27 7.79 5.17
C VAL A 262 -1.35 6.70 4.64
N LYS A 263 -1.65 5.44 4.99
CA LYS A 263 -0.95 4.28 4.44
C LYS A 263 -1.57 3.92 3.10
N LEU A 264 -0.75 3.78 2.06
CA LEU A 264 -1.10 3.16 0.80
C LEU A 264 -0.63 1.70 0.84
N TYR A 265 -1.54 0.73 0.69
CA TYR A 265 -1.19 -0.68 0.80
C TYR A 265 -0.86 -1.33 -0.53
N SER A 266 0.37 -1.84 -0.61
CA SER A 266 0.81 -2.82 -1.60
C SER A 266 0.65 -4.23 -1.01
N TRP A 267 -0.31 -5.01 -1.52
CA TRP A 267 -0.57 -6.35 -1.01
C TRP A 267 0.52 -7.34 -1.43
N ALA A 268 1.29 -7.79 -0.44
CA ALA A 268 2.41 -8.70 -0.62
C ALA A 268 2.01 -10.11 -0.20
N ASN A 269 1.46 -10.88 -1.14
CA ASN A 269 1.28 -12.32 -0.98
C ASN A 269 2.50 -13.07 -1.50
N ILE A 270 3.68 -12.65 -1.06
CA ILE A 270 4.94 -13.14 -1.60
C ILE A 270 5.33 -14.43 -0.89
N PHE A 271 4.55 -15.49 -1.14
CA PHE A 271 4.86 -16.83 -0.71
C PHE A 271 5.11 -17.64 -1.96
N TYR A 272 6.39 -17.77 -2.32
CA TYR A 272 6.78 -18.44 -3.54
C TYR A 272 6.19 -19.85 -3.55
N GLN A 273 5.15 -20.06 -4.36
CA GLN A 273 4.74 -21.39 -4.76
C GLN A 273 5.94 -22.01 -5.46
N TYR A 274 6.45 -23.11 -4.93
CA TYR A 274 7.17 -24.06 -5.76
C TYR A 274 6.18 -24.58 -6.80
N GLN A 275 5.91 -23.79 -7.84
CA GLN A 275 5.55 -24.34 -9.13
C GLN A 275 6.81 -25.09 -9.56
N SER A 276 6.87 -26.36 -9.18
CA SER A 276 7.64 -27.33 -9.95
C SER A 276 7.33 -27.03 -11.41
N ASN A 277 8.36 -26.95 -12.25
CA ASN A 277 8.24 -26.88 -13.69
C ASN A 277 7.44 -28.10 -14.22
N VAL A 278 6.12 -28.11 -14.05
CA VAL A 278 5.24 -29.12 -14.66
C VAL A 278 4.68 -28.62 -15.98
N GLU A 279 4.87 -27.33 -16.31
CA GLU A 279 4.48 -26.79 -17.62
C GLU A 279 5.57 -26.93 -18.69
N ASP A 280 6.84 -27.16 -18.31
CA ASP A 280 7.94 -27.44 -19.25
C ASP A 280 8.67 -28.73 -18.88
N GLY A 281 8.09 -29.87 -19.26
CA GLY A 281 8.79 -31.14 -19.46
C GLY A 281 9.35 -31.83 -18.20
N GLU A 282 8.77 -32.99 -17.88
CA GLU A 282 9.28 -34.04 -16.99
C GLU A 282 10.80 -33.98 -16.73
N GLN A 283 11.19 -33.46 -15.57
CA GLN A 283 12.45 -33.87 -14.94
C GLN A 283 12.09 -34.70 -13.72
N GLU A 284 12.00 -36.02 -13.94
CA GLU A 284 11.93 -37.02 -12.87
C GLU A 284 13.08 -36.78 -11.90
N TRP A 285 12.75 -36.68 -10.62
CA TRP A 285 13.73 -36.64 -9.55
C TRP A 285 14.36 -38.03 -9.45
N ASP A 286 15.66 -38.15 -9.74
CA ASP A 286 16.41 -39.40 -9.60
C ASP A 286 16.65 -39.68 -8.10
N ASP A 287 15.84 -40.59 -7.54
CA ASP A 287 15.85 -41.04 -6.14
C ASP A 287 17.12 -41.83 -5.74
N SER A 288 18.11 -42.00 -6.63
CA SER A 288 19.23 -42.91 -6.38
C SER A 288 20.37 -42.34 -5.51
N ASN A 289 20.37 -41.04 -5.17
CA ASN A 289 21.49 -40.39 -4.48
C ASN A 289 21.13 -39.87 -3.07
N ARG A 290 21.03 -40.80 -2.11
CA ARG A 290 20.72 -40.52 -0.68
C ARG A 290 21.75 -39.67 0.07
N ASP A 291 22.96 -39.47 -0.45
CA ASP A 291 24.03 -38.70 0.20
C ASP A 291 24.06 -37.22 -0.23
N GLU A 292 23.43 -36.85 -1.36
CA GLU A 292 23.19 -35.45 -1.76
C GLU A 292 22.01 -34.83 -1.01
N TRP A 293 21.24 -35.66 -0.30
CA TRP A 293 20.07 -35.23 0.44
C TRP A 293 20.39 -34.10 1.43
N TRP A 294 21.56 -34.01 2.12
CA TRP A 294 21.76 -32.94 3.13
C TRP A 294 22.00 -31.55 2.52
N ASP A 295 22.69 -31.48 1.39
CA ASP A 295 23.04 -30.21 0.71
C ASP A 295 21.83 -29.59 -0.03
N SER A 296 20.77 -30.39 -0.22
CA SER A 296 19.49 -29.96 -0.83
C SER A 296 18.32 -29.85 0.16
N ARG A 297 18.48 -30.24 1.45
CA ARG A 297 17.35 -30.55 2.37
C ARG A 297 16.66 -29.35 3.03
N PHE A 298 17.30 -28.18 3.14
CA PHE A 298 16.71 -26.99 3.78
C PHE A 298 17.03 -25.68 3.06
N SER A 299 17.66 -25.78 1.90
CA SER A 299 17.94 -24.67 0.99
C SER A 299 17.94 -25.23 -0.42
N PRO A 300 16.78 -25.41 -1.07
CA PRO A 300 16.81 -25.41 -2.52
C PRO A 300 17.36 -24.05 -2.89
N ARG A 301 18.66 -24.01 -3.24
CA ARG A 301 19.45 -22.82 -3.61
C ARG A 301 18.55 -21.61 -3.62
N MET A 302 18.40 -20.96 -2.47
CA MET A 302 17.57 -19.76 -2.40
C MET A 302 18.27 -18.81 -3.36
N PHE A 303 17.75 -18.73 -4.59
CA PHE A 303 18.32 -17.89 -5.63
C PHE A 303 18.28 -16.43 -5.11
N PRO A 304 19.13 -15.52 -5.60
CA PRO A 304 18.94 -14.10 -5.35
C PRO A 304 17.52 -13.74 -5.81
N ARG A 305 16.60 -13.61 -4.86
CA ARG A 305 15.14 -13.56 -5.09
C ARG A 305 14.59 -12.12 -5.11
N HIS A 306 15.50 -11.14 -5.20
CA HIS A 306 15.16 -9.73 -5.35
C HIS A 306 14.67 -9.42 -6.78
N ASP A 307 15.29 -10.03 -7.80
CA ASP A 307 14.95 -9.94 -9.24
C ASP A 307 13.53 -10.42 -9.63
N LYS A 308 12.67 -10.78 -8.66
CA LYS A 308 11.31 -11.27 -8.90
C LYS A 308 10.22 -10.52 -8.14
N GLU A 309 10.53 -9.58 -7.23
CA GLU A 309 9.48 -8.76 -6.60
C GLU A 309 8.70 -7.96 -7.65
N GLU A 310 9.41 -7.39 -8.63
CA GLU A 310 8.83 -6.74 -9.80
C GLU A 310 7.95 -7.68 -10.66
N LEU A 311 8.05 -9.01 -10.48
CA LEU A 311 7.23 -10.01 -11.17
C LEU A 311 5.98 -10.42 -10.38
N VAL A 312 5.83 -9.99 -9.12
CA VAL A 312 4.70 -10.36 -8.25
C VAL A 312 3.89 -9.17 -7.74
N LEU A 313 4.51 -8.00 -7.59
CA LEU A 313 3.84 -6.76 -7.18
C LEU A 313 3.55 -5.88 -8.40
N ASN A 314 2.34 -5.30 -8.43
CA ASN A 314 1.97 -4.27 -9.39
C ASN A 314 1.84 -2.93 -8.67
N ARG A 315 2.29 -1.84 -9.32
CA ARG A 315 2.04 -0.48 -8.83
C ARG A 315 0.57 -0.13 -9.07
N PRO A 316 -0.14 0.44 -8.08
CA PRO A 316 -1.49 0.94 -8.29
C PRO A 316 -1.48 2.15 -9.24
N TRP A 317 -2.50 2.25 -10.08
CA TRP A 317 -2.72 3.41 -10.97
C TRP A 317 -3.89 4.20 -10.40
N ILE A 318 -3.62 5.18 -9.56
CA ILE A 318 -4.65 5.82 -8.72
C ILE A 318 -5.15 7.09 -9.44
N PRO A 319 -6.41 7.14 -9.90
CA PRO A 319 -6.98 8.35 -10.47
C PRO A 319 -7.18 9.40 -9.36
N ILE A 320 -6.57 10.58 -9.51
CA ILE A 320 -6.70 11.70 -8.58
C ILE A 320 -7.22 12.89 -9.34
N VAL A 321 -8.27 13.53 -8.79
CA VAL A 321 -8.99 14.62 -9.44
C VAL A 321 -8.98 15.85 -8.57
N ALA A 322 -8.70 16.99 -9.18
CA ALA A 322 -8.78 18.32 -8.61
C ALA A 322 -10.06 19.01 -9.14
N LYS A 323 -11.04 19.21 -8.27
CA LYS A 323 -12.27 19.98 -8.51
C LYS A 323 -12.03 21.46 -8.24
N LEU A 324 -12.37 22.31 -9.22
CA LEU A 324 -12.37 23.75 -9.00
C LEU A 324 -13.74 24.22 -8.47
N MET A 325 -13.70 24.86 -7.32
CA MET A 325 -14.88 25.44 -6.68
C MET A 325 -14.98 26.93 -7.02
N ILE A 326 -16.20 27.44 -7.17
CA ILE A 326 -16.51 28.84 -7.43
C ILE A 326 -17.23 29.42 -6.22
N LYS A 327 -17.00 30.71 -5.93
CA LYS A 327 -17.72 31.40 -4.86
C LYS A 327 -19.18 31.63 -5.26
N ASN A 328 -20.10 31.22 -4.40
CA ASN A 328 -21.50 31.63 -4.49
C ASN A 328 -21.69 33.09 -4.02
N ARG A 329 -22.93 33.58 -4.01
CA ARG A 329 -23.26 34.94 -3.54
C ARG A 329 -22.81 35.23 -2.09
N SER A 330 -22.81 34.20 -1.23
CA SER A 330 -22.37 34.31 0.17
C SER A 330 -20.85 34.21 0.33
N GLY A 331 -20.13 33.83 -0.73
CA GLY A 331 -18.70 33.56 -0.71
C GLY A 331 -18.31 32.12 -0.38
N ASP A 332 -19.28 31.21 -0.22
CA ASP A 332 -19.03 29.79 0.08
C ASP A 332 -18.65 29.01 -1.19
N PRO A 333 -17.90 27.90 -1.07
CA PRO A 333 -17.55 27.05 -2.21
C PRO A 333 -18.78 26.36 -2.80
N VAL A 334 -18.93 26.44 -4.12
CA VAL A 334 -19.91 25.66 -4.89
C VAL A 334 -19.22 25.06 -6.11
N PHE A 335 -19.43 23.75 -6.32
CA PHE A 335 -18.97 23.09 -7.53
C PHE A 335 -19.86 23.47 -8.71
N CYS A 336 -19.33 24.29 -9.61
CA CYS A 336 -20.01 24.71 -10.83
C CYS A 336 -19.14 24.42 -12.05
N PRO A 337 -19.16 23.18 -12.56
CA PRO A 337 -18.23 22.74 -13.59
C PRO A 337 -18.35 23.55 -14.90
N GLN A 338 -19.55 24.02 -15.24
CA GLN A 338 -19.81 24.83 -16.43
C GLN A 338 -19.30 26.28 -16.32
N GLY A 339 -19.06 26.76 -15.09
CA GLY A 339 -18.60 28.11 -14.79
C GLY A 339 -17.10 28.23 -14.56
N VAL A 340 -16.31 27.15 -14.65
CA VAL A 340 -14.87 27.16 -14.34
C VAL A 340 -14.04 27.78 -15.47
N GLY A 341 -14.37 27.49 -16.73
CA GLY A 341 -13.56 27.88 -17.89
C GLY A 341 -12.39 26.94 -18.16
N ASN A 342 -11.60 27.21 -19.22
CA ASN A 342 -10.39 26.43 -19.54
C ASN A 342 -9.23 26.90 -18.65
N VAL A 343 -8.94 26.14 -17.59
CA VAL A 343 -7.90 26.48 -16.61
C VAL A 343 -6.86 25.38 -16.59
N ARG A 344 -5.59 25.76 -16.62
CA ARG A 344 -4.48 24.84 -16.43
C ARG A 344 -4.25 24.54 -14.95
N ILE A 345 -4.23 23.26 -14.60
CA ILE A 345 -3.85 22.77 -13.26
C ILE A 345 -2.54 21.99 -13.37
N ASN A 346 -1.54 22.45 -12.63
CA ASN A 346 -0.28 21.76 -12.46
C ASN A 346 -0.38 20.78 -11.28
N PHE A 347 -0.02 19.53 -11.53
CA PHE A 347 0.18 18.50 -10.52
C PHE A 347 1.66 18.38 -10.20
N ILE A 348 1.97 18.45 -8.90
CA ILE A 348 3.33 18.41 -8.37
C ILE A 348 3.36 17.31 -7.32
N ILE A 349 4.24 16.33 -7.52
CA ILE A 349 4.52 15.29 -6.54
C ILE A 349 5.73 15.72 -5.73
N ARG A 350 5.57 15.73 -4.41
CA ARG A 350 6.63 15.95 -3.45
C ARG A 350 6.94 14.64 -2.76
N ASP A 351 8.22 14.50 -2.42
CA ASP A 351 8.80 13.40 -1.68
C ASP A 351 9.23 13.96 -0.31
N PRO A 352 8.30 14.03 0.66
CA PRO A 352 8.64 14.47 2.01
C PRO A 352 9.43 13.36 2.73
N SER A 353 10.39 13.75 3.57
CA SER A 353 11.20 12.79 4.32
C SER A 353 10.35 11.73 5.01
N GLU A 354 10.71 10.47 4.84
CA GLU A 354 10.10 9.32 5.51
C GLU A 354 10.22 9.40 7.03
N ASP A 355 9.12 8.99 7.68
CA ASP A 355 8.94 9.00 9.12
C ASP A 355 9.69 7.85 9.79
N MET A 356 10.91 8.14 10.24
CA MET A 356 11.78 7.19 10.92
C MET A 356 11.33 6.85 12.35
N GLU A 357 10.23 7.38 12.87
CA GLU A 357 9.67 6.93 14.16
C GLU A 357 9.15 5.49 14.10
N VAL A 358 8.76 5.03 12.91
CA VAL A 358 8.31 3.64 12.66
C VAL A 358 9.46 2.64 12.84
N THR A 359 10.69 3.05 12.55
CA THR A 359 11.88 2.21 12.76
C THR A 359 12.40 2.44 14.18
N SER A 360 12.41 1.39 15.01
CA SER A 360 12.85 1.34 16.42
C SER A 360 13.30 2.67 17.05
N THR A 361 12.54 3.11 18.06
CA THR A 361 12.71 4.41 18.74
C THR A 361 13.96 4.53 19.61
N ASP A 362 14.72 3.45 19.80
CA ASP A 362 16.00 3.52 20.49
C ASP A 362 17.01 4.24 19.58
N ALA A 363 17.40 5.47 19.93
CA ALA A 363 18.39 6.27 19.19
C ALA A 363 19.78 5.62 19.06
N ILE A 364 19.99 4.49 19.74
CA ILE A 364 21.20 3.66 19.72
C ILE A 364 20.99 2.39 18.86
N SER A 365 19.79 2.18 18.30
CA SER A 365 19.52 1.02 17.45
C SER A 365 20.33 1.12 16.15
N THR A 366 21.27 0.19 16.00
CA THR A 366 22.11 0.02 14.81
C THR A 366 21.26 -0.05 13.52
N PRO A 367 20.10 -0.75 13.49
CA PRO A 367 19.27 -0.80 12.28
C PRO A 367 18.76 0.55 11.83
N ARG A 368 18.27 1.39 12.76
CA ARG A 368 17.76 2.72 12.42
C ARG A 368 18.87 3.59 11.85
N GLN A 369 20.04 3.60 12.49
CA GLN A 369 21.19 4.37 12.01
C GLN A 369 21.62 3.94 10.60
N TYR A 370 21.59 2.62 10.32
CA TYR A 370 21.89 2.09 9.00
C TYR A 370 20.87 2.55 7.95
N VAL A 371 19.57 2.45 8.24
CA VAL A 371 18.51 2.91 7.34
C VAL A 371 18.61 4.43 7.12
N ASP A 372 18.80 5.21 8.19
CA ASP A 372 18.99 6.66 8.14
C ASP A 372 20.19 7.02 7.25
N HIS A 373 21.31 6.32 7.40
CA HIS A 373 22.53 6.58 6.62
C HIS A 373 22.33 6.21 5.15
N ALA A 374 21.75 5.04 4.86
CA ALA A 374 21.45 4.62 3.50
C ALA A 374 20.52 5.60 2.78
N ARG A 375 19.52 6.15 3.50
CA ARG A 375 18.62 7.17 2.98
C ARG A 375 19.31 8.52 2.77
N GLN A 376 20.09 9.01 3.73
CA GLN A 376 20.83 10.28 3.62
C GLN A 376 21.82 10.30 2.45
N GLU A 377 22.40 9.17 2.10
CA GLU A 377 23.34 9.06 0.97
C GLU A 377 22.65 9.17 -0.40
N VAL A 378 21.35 8.87 -0.44
CA VAL A 378 20.52 9.05 -1.62
C VAL A 378 19.60 10.27 -1.50
N ASP A 379 19.60 10.97 -0.37
CA ASP A 379 18.78 12.16 -0.12
C ASP A 379 19.25 13.30 -1.02
N THR A 380 18.29 13.94 -1.67
CA THR A 380 18.52 14.98 -2.66
C THR A 380 17.59 16.16 -2.39
N ALA A 381 17.76 17.26 -3.12
CA ALA A 381 16.77 18.33 -3.09
C ALA A 381 15.36 17.87 -3.51
N THR A 382 15.26 16.73 -4.22
CA THR A 382 14.01 16.14 -4.68
C THR A 382 13.43 15.07 -3.76
N GLY A 383 14.06 14.77 -2.62
CA GLY A 383 13.59 13.81 -1.61
C GLY A 383 14.47 12.57 -1.46
N ASP A 384 13.99 11.62 -0.65
CA ASP A 384 14.74 10.47 -0.14
C ASP A 384 14.07 9.10 -0.40
N ASN A 385 13.01 9.06 -1.22
CA ASN A 385 12.45 7.81 -1.72
C ASN A 385 13.52 6.95 -2.41
N CYS A 386 13.30 5.64 -2.43
CA CYS A 386 14.22 4.70 -3.03
C CYS A 386 14.51 5.07 -4.52
N PRO A 387 15.79 5.18 -4.94
CA PRO A 387 16.14 5.50 -6.31
C PRO A 387 16.31 4.24 -7.19
N GLU A 388 16.26 4.42 -8.52
CA GLU A 388 16.38 3.35 -9.54
C GLU A 388 17.59 2.41 -9.35
N PRO A 389 18.80 2.86 -8.93
CA PRO A 389 19.92 1.96 -8.65
C PRO A 389 19.65 0.95 -7.51
N HIS A 390 18.66 1.24 -6.67
CA HIS A 390 18.16 0.38 -5.60
C HIS A 390 16.78 -0.22 -5.92
N GLU A 391 16.38 -0.20 -7.20
CA GLU A 391 15.08 -0.65 -7.73
C GLU A 391 13.87 0.14 -7.22
N GLY A 392 14.10 1.38 -6.80
CA GLY A 392 13.03 2.34 -6.59
C GLY A 392 12.58 3.03 -7.88
N ILE A 393 11.65 3.97 -7.75
CA ILE A 393 11.07 4.71 -8.89
C ILE A 393 11.76 6.06 -9.13
N ARG A 394 12.51 6.58 -8.15
CA ARG A 394 13.17 7.88 -8.27
C ARG A 394 14.36 7.78 -9.22
N VAL A 395 14.36 8.59 -10.28
CA VAL A 395 15.45 8.60 -11.26
C VAL A 395 16.67 9.36 -10.74
N THR A 396 17.84 9.06 -11.31
CA THR A 396 19.08 9.79 -11.01
C THR A 396 19.13 11.19 -11.60
N ASP A 397 18.36 11.45 -12.67
CA ASP A 397 18.19 12.80 -13.22
C ASP A 397 17.04 13.50 -12.51
N GLU A 398 17.36 14.27 -11.47
CA GLU A 398 16.39 14.97 -10.62
C GLU A 398 15.36 15.80 -11.42
N GLY A 399 15.77 16.31 -12.58
CA GLY A 399 14.91 17.08 -13.47
C GLY A 399 13.75 16.29 -14.06
N GLU A 400 13.77 14.96 -14.00
CA GLU A 400 12.76 14.07 -14.60
C GLU A 400 11.86 13.37 -13.55
N ASN A 401 12.14 13.55 -12.25
CA ASN A 401 11.41 12.89 -11.16
C ASN A 401 9.91 13.25 -11.12
N TYR A 402 9.56 14.50 -11.42
CA TYR A 402 8.20 15.03 -11.30
C TYR A 402 7.14 14.24 -12.10
N LYS A 403 7.54 13.62 -13.22
CA LYS A 403 6.64 12.85 -14.10
C LYS A 403 6.76 11.33 -13.93
N LYS A 404 7.69 10.82 -13.12
CA LYS A 404 7.83 9.36 -12.92
C LYS A 404 6.68 8.76 -12.12
N TYR A 405 6.05 9.60 -11.30
CA TYR A 405 4.91 9.25 -10.45
C TYR A 405 3.56 9.53 -11.10
N ILE A 406 3.52 10.09 -12.31
CA ILE A 406 2.28 10.48 -12.98
C ILE A 406 2.30 9.93 -14.41
N HIS A 407 1.21 9.32 -14.86
CA HIS A 407 1.08 8.95 -16.27
C HIS A 407 1.05 10.20 -17.17
N VAL A 408 1.84 10.18 -18.25
CA VAL A 408 1.93 11.26 -19.24
C VAL A 408 1.81 10.66 -20.64
N GLY A 409 1.01 11.28 -21.51
CA GLY A 409 0.88 10.87 -22.91
C GLY A 409 -0.47 10.23 -23.22
N ASP A 410 -0.46 9.17 -24.06
CA ASP A 410 -1.65 8.60 -24.72
C ASP A 410 -2.87 8.52 -23.80
N ALA A 411 -3.97 9.13 -24.26
CA ALA A 411 -5.17 9.42 -23.48
C ALA A 411 -5.75 8.17 -22.81
N LEU A 412 -5.71 8.15 -21.48
CA LEU A 412 -6.48 7.23 -20.67
C LEU A 412 -7.72 7.98 -20.20
N GLU A 413 -8.82 7.84 -20.93
CA GLU A 413 -10.06 8.53 -20.58
C GLU A 413 -10.41 8.29 -19.09
N PRO A 414 -10.83 9.33 -18.35
CA PRO A 414 -11.07 10.70 -18.79
C PRO A 414 -9.88 11.67 -18.58
N TRP A 415 -8.68 11.19 -18.25
CA TRP A 415 -7.56 11.99 -17.78
C TRP A 415 -6.32 11.92 -18.69
N GLU A 416 -5.88 13.06 -19.21
CA GLU A 416 -4.70 13.15 -20.08
C GLU A 416 -3.68 14.14 -19.50
N GLY A 417 -2.66 13.60 -18.82
CA GLY A 417 -1.54 14.38 -18.28
C GLY A 417 -0.56 14.82 -19.36
N GLN A 418 -0.22 16.11 -19.38
CA GLN A 418 0.73 16.71 -20.32
C GLN A 418 2.04 17.11 -19.62
N ASP A 419 3.16 16.86 -20.28
CA ASP A 419 4.49 17.20 -19.77
C ASP A 419 4.82 18.69 -19.96
N ASP A 420 5.12 19.40 -18.87
CA ASP A 420 5.82 20.69 -18.92
C ASP A 420 7.21 20.59 -18.28
N SER A 421 8.14 20.06 -19.07
CA SER A 421 9.56 19.96 -18.72
C SER A 421 10.25 21.29 -18.42
N SER A 422 9.71 22.44 -18.87
CA SER A 422 10.31 23.73 -18.58
C SER A 422 10.08 24.16 -17.13
N ASN A 423 8.95 23.71 -16.55
CA ASN A 423 8.56 24.00 -15.18
C ASN A 423 8.66 22.78 -14.24
N HIS A 424 9.05 21.61 -14.77
CA HIS A 424 9.09 20.35 -14.04
C HIS A 424 7.76 19.99 -13.38
N VAL A 425 6.66 20.10 -14.15
CA VAL A 425 5.30 19.74 -13.70
C VAL A 425 4.58 18.91 -14.76
N VAL A 426 3.64 18.08 -14.32
CA VAL A 426 2.61 17.50 -15.20
C VAL A 426 1.37 18.37 -15.07
N TYR A 427 0.75 18.76 -16.17
CA TYR A 427 -0.44 19.60 -16.13
C TYR A 427 -1.60 18.99 -16.90
N VAL A 428 -2.79 19.45 -16.55
CA VAL A 428 -4.04 19.10 -17.20
C VAL A 428 -4.86 20.37 -17.38
N GLU A 429 -5.37 20.58 -18.58
CA GLU A 429 -6.32 21.66 -18.86
C GLU A 429 -7.73 21.20 -18.51
N CYS A 430 -8.45 21.99 -17.72
CA CYS A 430 -9.84 21.71 -17.39
C CYS A 430 -10.68 21.84 -18.67
N PRO A 431 -11.31 20.77 -19.16
CA PRO A 431 -12.05 20.85 -20.41
C PRO A 431 -13.26 21.78 -20.23
N THR A 432 -13.58 22.55 -21.27
CA THR A 432 -14.78 23.41 -21.30
C THR A 432 -16.03 22.66 -21.74
N GLN A 433 -15.83 21.48 -22.33
CA GLN A 433 -16.87 20.62 -22.88
C GLN A 433 -16.72 19.17 -22.40
N GLY A 434 -17.76 18.36 -22.58
CA GLY A 434 -17.76 16.94 -22.21
C GLY A 434 -17.67 16.65 -20.70
N ARG A 435 -17.22 15.44 -20.38
CA ARG A 435 -16.91 14.95 -19.04
C ARG A 435 -15.58 15.55 -18.56
N GLY A 436 -15.42 15.75 -17.25
CA GLY A 436 -14.24 16.42 -16.69
C GLY A 436 -14.35 17.95 -16.60
N ARG A 437 -15.45 18.56 -17.06
CA ARG A 437 -15.64 20.03 -16.93
C ARG A 437 -15.43 20.48 -15.49
N GLY A 438 -14.67 21.56 -15.33
CA GLY A 438 -14.32 22.11 -14.02
C GLY A 438 -13.44 21.22 -13.15
N MET A 439 -12.86 20.18 -13.73
CA MET A 439 -11.97 19.24 -13.08
C MET A 439 -10.71 19.03 -13.91
N ALA A 440 -9.63 18.71 -13.22
CA ALA A 440 -8.38 18.25 -13.80
C ALA A 440 -7.99 16.96 -13.08
N GLY A 441 -7.60 15.91 -13.80
CA GLY A 441 -7.27 14.63 -13.16
C GLY A 441 -6.04 13.97 -13.78
N ILE A 442 -5.37 13.16 -12.97
CA ILE A 442 -4.15 12.42 -13.34
C ILE A 442 -4.24 10.98 -12.82
N TYR A 443 -3.41 10.09 -13.39
CA TYR A 443 -3.11 8.80 -12.78
C TYR A 443 -1.80 8.88 -12.01
N PHE A 444 -1.90 8.80 -10.68
CA PHE A 444 -0.76 8.71 -9.78
C PHE A 444 -0.27 7.26 -9.69
N ILE A 445 1.02 7.05 -9.92
CA ILE A 445 1.69 5.76 -9.95
C ILE A 445 2.82 5.77 -8.90
N PRO A 446 2.51 5.43 -7.64
CA PRO A 446 3.50 5.43 -6.56
C PRO A 446 4.56 4.34 -6.75
N SER A 447 5.63 4.44 -5.96
CA SER A 447 6.60 3.37 -5.76
C SER A 447 5.94 2.09 -5.20
N TYR A 448 6.57 0.94 -5.42
CA TYR A 448 6.24 -0.30 -4.69
C TYR A 448 7.14 -0.52 -3.46
N GLN A 449 8.10 0.38 -3.22
CA GLN A 449 9.03 0.31 -2.09
C GLN A 449 8.34 0.77 -0.82
N ALA A 450 8.36 -0.05 0.23
CA ALA A 450 7.71 0.30 1.49
C ALA A 450 8.53 1.39 2.22
N GLY A 451 7.84 2.33 2.86
CA GLY A 451 8.44 3.52 3.48
C GLY A 451 8.50 4.74 2.55
N ASP A 452 8.42 4.57 1.22
CA ASP A 452 8.41 5.71 0.30
C ASP A 452 7.18 6.61 0.55
N ASN A 453 7.40 7.92 0.50
CA ASN A 453 6.50 8.97 0.92
C ASN A 453 6.13 9.90 -0.24
N PHE A 454 4.87 10.34 -0.26
CA PHE A 454 4.34 11.21 -1.31
C PHE A 454 3.40 12.28 -0.76
N LYS A 455 3.49 13.47 -1.33
CA LYS A 455 2.44 14.51 -1.24
C LYS A 455 2.11 15.01 -2.63
N ILE A 456 0.83 15.18 -2.90
CA ILE A 456 0.31 15.56 -4.21
C ILE A 456 -0.27 16.95 -4.09
N ARG A 457 0.25 17.88 -4.88
CA ARG A 457 -0.25 19.25 -4.92
C ARG A 457 -0.85 19.55 -6.28
N ALA A 458 -2.10 20.02 -6.29
CA ALA A 458 -2.74 20.61 -7.46
C ALA A 458 -2.65 22.13 -7.32
N GLN A 459 -2.13 22.82 -8.33
CA GLN A 459 -1.94 24.26 -8.34
C GLN A 459 -2.46 24.85 -9.63
N MET A 460 -3.31 25.87 -9.52
CA MET A 460 -3.80 26.60 -10.67
C MET A 460 -2.72 27.50 -11.26
N GLU A 461 -2.52 27.43 -12.57
CA GLU A 461 -1.63 28.33 -13.31
C GLU A 461 -2.40 29.29 -14.20
N LEU A 462 -2.17 30.59 -13.97
CA LEU A 462 -2.78 31.68 -14.73
C LEU A 462 -1.74 32.49 -15.54
N THR A 463 -0.54 31.95 -15.74
CA THR A 463 0.51 32.63 -16.50
C THR A 463 0.02 32.93 -17.92
N GLY A 464 0.11 34.19 -18.34
CA GLY A 464 -0.35 34.64 -19.66
C GLY A 464 -1.85 34.98 -19.75
N HIS A 465 -2.64 34.72 -18.70
CA HIS A 465 -4.02 35.19 -18.68
C HIS A 465 -4.08 36.71 -18.39
N PRO A 466 -4.80 37.51 -19.20
CA PRO A 466 -4.83 38.97 -19.07
C PRO A 466 -5.40 39.45 -17.74
N ASN A 467 -6.20 38.59 -17.08
CA ASN A 467 -6.90 38.92 -15.84
C ASN A 467 -6.27 38.31 -14.57
N ARG A 468 -5.06 37.76 -14.68
CA ARG A 468 -4.38 37.07 -13.57
C ARG A 468 -4.41 37.85 -12.26
N GLU A 469 -4.07 39.15 -12.29
CA GLU A 469 -3.99 40.00 -11.08
C GLU A 469 -5.31 40.15 -10.32
N ASN A 470 -6.45 39.91 -10.99
CA ASN A 470 -7.78 39.99 -10.35
C ASN A 470 -8.30 38.63 -9.86
N ILE A 471 -7.70 37.53 -10.31
CA ILE A 471 -8.14 36.16 -9.99
C ILE A 471 -7.22 35.54 -8.94
N GLU A 472 -5.91 35.77 -9.05
CA GLU A 472 -4.92 35.15 -8.17
C GLU A 472 -4.97 35.81 -6.78
N PRO A 473 -5.14 35.03 -5.69
CA PRO A 473 -5.07 35.57 -4.34
C PRO A 473 -3.72 36.25 -4.06
N ALA A 474 -3.73 37.25 -3.16
CA ALA A 474 -2.51 37.96 -2.77
C ALA A 474 -1.45 37.04 -2.13
N ASP A 475 -1.87 35.93 -1.53
CA ASP A 475 -1.00 34.94 -0.88
C ASP A 475 -0.44 33.87 -1.84
N GLY A 476 -0.72 34.00 -3.14
CA GLY A 476 -0.22 33.14 -4.21
C GLY A 476 -1.31 32.36 -4.95
N PRO A 477 -0.90 31.50 -5.90
CA PRO A 477 -1.82 30.74 -6.73
C PRO A 477 -2.66 29.77 -5.90
N LEU A 478 -3.93 29.62 -6.30
CA LEU A 478 -4.84 28.66 -5.66
C LEU A 478 -4.27 27.25 -5.76
N SER A 479 -4.20 26.56 -4.63
CA SER A 479 -3.67 25.18 -4.59
C SER A 479 -4.31 24.35 -3.49
N ALA A 480 -4.33 23.04 -3.69
CA ALA A 480 -4.64 22.04 -2.67
C ALA A 480 -3.48 21.04 -2.56
N GLU A 481 -3.34 20.41 -1.40
CA GLU A 481 -2.31 19.38 -1.15
C GLU A 481 -2.95 18.16 -0.47
N SER A 482 -2.47 16.96 -0.78
CA SER A 482 -2.91 15.73 -0.12
C SER A 482 -2.29 15.56 1.28
N ALA A 483 -2.76 14.56 2.01
CA ALA A 483 -2.04 13.98 3.13
C ALA A 483 -0.64 13.49 2.71
N THR A 484 0.22 13.22 3.69
CA THR A 484 1.41 12.40 3.44
C THR A 484 0.95 10.96 3.20
N ILE A 485 1.19 10.45 2.00
CA ILE A 485 0.88 9.08 1.60
C ILE A 485 2.17 8.27 1.74
N THR A 486 2.18 7.30 2.65
CA THR A 486 3.32 6.39 2.84
C THR A 486 2.98 5.04 2.26
N ASN A 487 3.85 4.45 1.44
CA ASN A 487 3.63 3.10 0.93
C ASN A 487 3.95 2.05 2.02
N TRP A 488 2.99 1.17 2.28
CA TRP A 488 3.07 0.06 3.23
C TRP A 488 2.84 -1.26 2.50
N ARG A 489 3.46 -2.33 2.98
CA ARG A 489 3.17 -3.69 2.53
C ARG A 489 2.11 -4.30 3.44
N LYS A 490 1.07 -4.89 2.87
CA LYS A 490 0.07 -5.64 3.63
C LYS A 490 0.25 -7.14 3.37
N MET A 491 0.40 -7.92 4.41
CA MET A 491 0.65 -9.37 4.38
C MET A 491 -0.38 -10.11 5.22
N LYS A 492 -0.54 -11.42 4.99
CA LYS A 492 -1.54 -12.24 5.69
C LYS A 492 -0.89 -13.46 6.33
N VAL A 493 -1.38 -13.83 7.51
CA VAL A 493 -1.26 -15.20 8.04
C VAL A 493 -2.55 -15.94 7.72
N ALA A 494 -2.50 -16.95 6.86
CA ALA A 494 -3.67 -17.74 6.48
C ALA A 494 -4.22 -18.53 7.68
N ALA A 495 -3.31 -19.16 8.44
CA ALA A 495 -3.69 -20.01 9.56
C ALA A 495 -2.55 -20.08 10.58
N PHE A 496 -2.93 -20.07 11.84
CA PHE A 496 -2.11 -20.48 12.97
C PHE A 496 -2.69 -21.79 13.52
N LEU A 497 -1.98 -22.90 13.37
CA LEU A 497 -2.45 -24.25 13.66
C LEU A 497 -1.68 -24.88 14.81
N ARG A 498 -2.40 -25.52 15.73
CA ARG A 498 -1.83 -26.13 16.93
C ARG A 498 -1.84 -27.65 16.86
N PHE A 499 -0.65 -28.27 16.89
CA PHE A 499 -0.48 -29.71 17.12
C PHE A 499 -0.48 -30.08 18.60
N CYS A 500 -0.33 -29.11 19.49
CA CYS A 500 -0.28 -29.34 20.94
C CYS A 500 -1.17 -28.34 21.69
N THR A 501 -1.87 -28.80 22.74
CA THR A 501 -2.52 -27.88 23.69
C THR A 501 -1.50 -27.46 24.73
N ARG A 502 -1.14 -26.18 24.71
CA ARG A 502 -0.34 -25.57 25.77
C ARG A 502 -1.30 -25.10 26.86
N ALA A 503 -1.22 -25.67 28.04
CA ALA A 503 -1.79 -25.01 29.20
C ALA A 503 -0.94 -23.76 29.46
N ALA A 504 -1.54 -22.58 29.45
CA ALA A 504 -0.91 -21.40 30.02
C ALA A 504 -0.59 -21.74 31.48
N ALA A 505 0.69 -21.90 31.81
CA ALA A 505 1.10 -22.08 33.19
C ALA A 505 0.77 -20.76 33.91
N GLY A 506 -0.06 -20.84 34.94
CA GLY A 506 -0.67 -19.67 35.56
C GLY A 506 0.31 -18.77 36.30
N GLU A 507 0.81 -17.75 35.60
CA GLU A 507 1.43 -16.50 36.07
C GLU A 507 1.31 -15.46 34.94
N ASP A 508 1.70 -14.20 35.17
CA ASP A 508 1.50 -12.98 34.36
C ASP A 508 2.10 -12.99 32.90
N GLU A 509 2.20 -14.15 32.26
CA GLU A 509 2.72 -14.35 30.89
C GLU A 509 1.76 -13.80 29.82
N PRO A 510 2.27 -13.15 28.75
CA PRO A 510 1.46 -12.70 27.63
C PRO A 510 0.68 -13.84 26.98
N SER A 511 -0.53 -13.55 26.51
CA SER A 511 -1.32 -14.55 25.80
C SER A 511 -0.62 -14.97 24.51
N LEU A 512 -0.94 -16.15 23.96
CA LEU A 512 -0.42 -16.57 22.66
C LEU A 512 -0.72 -15.53 21.56
N ALA A 513 -1.88 -14.87 21.64
CA ALA A 513 -2.23 -13.80 20.72
C ALA A 513 -1.26 -12.62 20.85
N ASP A 514 -0.96 -12.16 22.06
CA ASP A 514 0.00 -11.07 22.29
C ASP A 514 1.39 -11.40 21.75
N ARG A 515 1.81 -12.66 21.89
CA ARG A 515 3.11 -13.12 21.38
C ARG A 515 3.15 -13.18 19.85
N ILE A 516 2.04 -13.57 19.21
CA ILE A 516 1.89 -13.51 17.75
C ILE A 516 1.94 -12.07 17.28
N THR A 517 1.14 -11.19 17.90
CA THR A 517 1.13 -9.75 17.59
C THR A 517 2.52 -9.13 17.76
N SER A 518 3.23 -9.46 18.84
CA SER A 518 4.59 -8.98 19.06
C SER A 518 5.56 -9.45 17.98
N GLY A 519 5.51 -10.73 17.57
CA GLY A 519 6.41 -11.25 16.54
C GLY A 519 6.12 -10.66 15.15
N LEU A 520 4.84 -10.53 14.79
CA LEU A 520 4.45 -9.90 13.53
C LEU A 520 4.71 -8.38 13.53
N GLY A 521 4.62 -7.73 14.69
CA GLY A 521 4.90 -6.31 14.87
C GLY A 521 6.34 -5.91 14.57
N GLU A 522 7.31 -6.83 14.65
CA GLU A 522 8.71 -6.54 14.27
C GLU A 522 8.86 -6.12 12.80
N PHE A 523 7.94 -6.57 11.94
CA PHE A 523 7.91 -6.20 10.52
C PHE A 523 7.41 -4.77 10.27
N GLU A 524 6.75 -4.13 11.25
CA GLU A 524 6.33 -2.72 11.12
C GLU A 524 7.53 -1.78 10.95
N ASN A 525 8.70 -2.12 11.52
CA ASN A 525 9.96 -1.39 11.30
C ASN A 525 10.37 -1.32 9.80
N ALA A 526 9.82 -2.21 8.98
CA ALA A 526 10.01 -2.25 7.53
C ALA A 526 8.74 -1.83 6.74
N TYR A 527 7.80 -1.13 7.38
CA TYR A 527 6.51 -0.73 6.80
C TYR A 527 5.68 -1.90 6.28
N ILE A 528 5.76 -3.05 6.96
CA ILE A 528 4.94 -4.22 6.67
C ILE A 528 3.93 -4.40 7.80
N GLU A 529 2.66 -4.48 7.43
CA GLU A 529 1.53 -4.76 8.31
C GLU A 529 0.98 -6.16 8.03
N PHE A 530 0.73 -6.94 9.08
CA PHE A 530 0.08 -8.24 8.97
C PHE A 530 -1.40 -8.16 9.32
N GLU A 531 -2.23 -8.80 8.52
CA GLU A 531 -3.59 -9.12 8.92
C GLU A 531 -3.61 -10.18 10.02
N ASP A 532 -4.63 -10.10 10.88
CA ASP A 532 -4.95 -11.16 11.83
C ASP A 532 -5.14 -12.50 11.12
N PRO A 533 -4.72 -13.61 11.75
CA PRO A 533 -4.81 -14.92 11.14
C PRO A 533 -6.26 -15.29 10.87
N ALA A 534 -6.58 -15.69 9.64
CA ALA A 534 -7.95 -16.08 9.28
C ALA A 534 -8.43 -17.31 10.06
N PHE A 535 -7.50 -18.18 10.48
CA PHE A 535 -7.78 -19.33 11.34
C PHE A 535 -6.78 -19.39 12.49
N ASN A 536 -7.26 -19.65 13.70
CA ASN A 536 -6.43 -19.90 14.88
C ASN A 536 -6.94 -21.16 15.62
N GLU A 537 -6.65 -22.33 15.06
CA GLU A 537 -7.36 -23.57 15.36
C GLU A 537 -6.43 -24.73 15.76
N SER A 538 -7.03 -25.86 16.13
CA SER A 538 -6.33 -27.14 16.19
C SER A 538 -5.94 -27.59 14.78
N VAL A 539 -4.80 -28.29 14.65
CA VAL A 539 -4.41 -28.89 13.36
C VAL A 539 -5.46 -29.87 12.82
N THR A 540 -6.27 -30.48 13.70
CA THR A 540 -7.33 -31.44 13.31
C THR A 540 -8.39 -30.86 12.38
N GLU A 541 -8.54 -29.53 12.35
CA GLU A 541 -9.43 -28.85 11.40
C GLU A 541 -8.93 -28.94 9.94
N PHE A 542 -7.64 -29.23 9.75
CA PHE A 542 -6.98 -29.24 8.44
C PHE A 542 -6.14 -30.50 8.20
N LEU A 543 -6.14 -31.45 9.13
CA LEU A 543 -5.40 -32.70 9.03
C LEU A 543 -6.17 -33.83 9.71
N THR A 544 -6.58 -34.82 8.91
CA THR A 544 -7.22 -36.03 9.41
C THR A 544 -6.20 -37.06 9.90
N GLU A 545 -6.66 -38.01 10.73
CA GLU A 545 -5.83 -39.14 11.15
C GLU A 545 -5.36 -39.98 9.96
N GLU A 546 -6.23 -40.22 8.98
CA GLU A 546 -5.90 -41.00 7.80
C GLU A 546 -4.78 -40.34 6.98
N GLU A 547 -4.89 -39.03 6.71
CA GLU A 547 -3.87 -38.26 6.01
C GLU A 547 -2.52 -38.27 6.77
N TYR A 548 -2.55 -38.09 8.09
CA TYR A 548 -1.35 -38.16 8.91
C TYR A 548 -0.68 -39.54 8.83
N LEU A 549 -1.47 -40.61 9.01
CA LEU A 549 -0.98 -41.98 8.96
C LEU A 549 -0.41 -42.31 7.59
N ASP A 550 -1.05 -41.85 6.51
CA ASP A 550 -0.57 -42.07 5.15
C ASP A 550 0.79 -41.42 4.90
N VAL A 551 0.97 -40.15 5.31
CA VAL A 551 2.24 -39.44 5.20
C VAL A 551 3.34 -40.16 5.99
N VAL A 552 3.09 -40.48 7.25
CA VAL A 552 4.11 -41.10 8.13
C VAL A 552 4.46 -42.51 7.66
N CYS A 553 3.46 -43.32 7.29
CA CYS A 553 3.71 -44.69 6.82
C CYS A 553 4.49 -44.67 5.50
N THR A 554 4.18 -43.74 4.59
CA THR A 554 4.91 -43.56 3.33
C THR A 554 6.35 -43.12 3.59
N ALA A 555 6.56 -42.12 4.45
CA ALA A 555 7.89 -41.60 4.79
C ALA A 555 8.82 -42.66 5.44
N TYR A 556 8.24 -43.68 6.07
CA TYR A 556 8.96 -44.80 6.70
C TYR A 556 8.86 -46.13 5.94
N ASN A 557 8.22 -46.14 4.76
CA ASN A 557 8.02 -47.34 3.94
C ASN A 557 7.37 -48.50 4.70
N LEU A 558 6.33 -48.19 5.51
CA LEU A 558 5.56 -49.16 6.28
C LEU A 558 4.45 -49.75 5.40
N THR A 559 4.54 -51.03 5.08
CA THR A 559 3.71 -51.65 4.03
C THR A 559 2.70 -52.67 4.55
N THR A 560 2.90 -53.18 5.76
CA THR A 560 2.01 -54.17 6.39
C THR A 560 1.08 -53.53 7.42
N ASP A 561 -0.08 -54.14 7.66
CA ASP A 561 -1.03 -53.68 8.69
C ASP A 561 -0.41 -53.64 10.09
N GLU A 562 0.48 -54.60 10.40
CA GLU A 562 1.18 -54.68 11.68
C GLU A 562 2.17 -53.52 11.85
N GLU A 563 2.93 -53.17 10.81
CA GLU A 563 3.82 -52.01 10.82
C GLU A 563 3.04 -50.69 10.91
N ARG A 564 1.96 -50.55 10.11
CA ARG A 564 1.13 -49.34 10.12
C ARG A 564 0.45 -49.12 11.48
N ALA A 565 0.05 -50.19 12.18
CA ALA A 565 -0.53 -50.12 13.52
C ALA A 565 0.42 -49.58 14.62
N THR A 566 1.71 -49.42 14.32
CA THR A 566 2.69 -48.81 15.25
C THR A 566 2.67 -47.28 15.23
N VAL A 567 2.05 -46.67 14.21
CA VAL A 567 1.91 -45.22 14.07
C VAL A 567 0.61 -44.76 14.71
N ARG A 568 0.65 -43.65 15.45
CA ARG A 568 -0.52 -43.03 16.09
C ARG A 568 -0.57 -41.55 15.76
N PHE A 569 -1.71 -41.07 15.30
CA PHE A 569 -1.97 -39.63 15.26
C PHE A 569 -2.30 -39.14 16.68
N ARG A 570 -1.52 -38.18 17.18
CA ARG A 570 -1.67 -37.64 18.55
C ARG A 570 -1.91 -36.13 18.51
N PRO A 571 -3.03 -35.68 17.90
CA PRO A 571 -3.35 -34.26 17.86
C PRO A 571 -3.49 -33.73 19.29
N ASN A 572 -3.10 -32.48 19.50
CA ASN A 572 -3.01 -31.82 20.80
C ASN A 572 -1.92 -32.36 21.75
N THR A 573 -1.11 -33.34 21.33
CA THR A 573 0.01 -33.85 22.13
C THR A 573 1.36 -33.58 21.48
N CYS A 574 1.61 -34.15 20.29
CA CYS A 574 2.90 -34.05 19.61
C CYS A 574 2.83 -34.47 18.14
N LEU A 575 3.87 -34.14 17.39
CA LEU A 575 4.05 -34.49 15.99
C LEU A 575 4.55 -35.94 15.79
N TYR A 576 5.39 -36.44 16.69
CA TYR A 576 6.00 -37.77 16.58
C TYR A 576 4.96 -38.88 16.70
N GLY A 577 4.89 -39.73 15.67
CA GLY A 577 3.83 -40.73 15.50
C GLY A 577 4.07 -42.06 16.19
N PHE A 578 5.30 -42.35 16.60
CA PHE A 578 5.64 -43.64 17.23
C PHE A 578 5.65 -43.54 18.75
N ASP A 579 5.61 -44.68 19.44
CA ASP A 579 5.90 -44.74 20.87
C ASP A 579 7.43 -44.64 21.07
N LEU A 580 7.89 -43.72 21.94
CA LEU A 580 9.31 -43.67 22.32
C LEU A 580 9.62 -44.90 23.19
N ARG A 581 10.74 -45.58 22.93
CA ARG A 581 11.20 -46.62 23.85
C ARG A 581 11.49 -45.98 25.21
N GLU A 582 11.31 -46.73 26.28
CA GLU A 582 11.80 -46.28 27.58
C GLU A 582 13.34 -46.30 27.64
N GLN A 583 13.91 -45.56 28.59
CA GLN A 583 15.32 -45.65 28.94
C GLN A 583 15.67 -47.10 29.32
N ASN A 584 16.81 -47.61 28.85
CA ASN A 584 17.25 -48.97 29.18
C ASN A 584 17.88 -49.01 30.58
N ASP A 585 17.88 -50.19 31.22
CA ASP A 585 18.61 -50.41 32.47
C ASP A 585 20.09 -50.10 32.29
N GLY A 586 20.66 -49.28 33.19
CA GLY A 586 22.05 -48.83 33.14
C GLY A 586 22.38 -47.82 32.04
N GLU A 587 21.43 -47.41 31.20
CA GLU A 587 21.62 -46.32 30.23
C GLU A 587 21.73 -44.98 30.96
N THR A 588 22.69 -44.14 30.55
CA THR A 588 22.87 -42.81 31.17
C THR A 588 21.78 -41.84 30.71
N PRO A 589 21.39 -40.84 31.53
CA PRO A 589 20.49 -39.77 31.12
C PRO A 589 20.88 -39.12 29.78
N ALA A 590 22.17 -38.81 29.60
CA ALA A 590 22.67 -38.16 28.40
C ALA A 590 22.53 -39.03 27.14
N ALA A 591 22.81 -40.34 27.26
CA ALA A 591 22.65 -41.28 26.15
C ALA A 591 21.17 -41.39 25.73
N TYR A 592 20.26 -41.46 26.69
CA TYR A 592 18.82 -41.55 26.40
C TYR A 592 18.26 -40.26 25.81
N ARG A 593 18.65 -39.09 26.32
CA ARG A 593 18.29 -37.78 25.73
C ARG A 593 18.77 -37.66 24.28
N ASN A 594 20.03 -38.02 24.00
CA ASN A 594 20.58 -38.04 22.64
C ASN A 594 19.83 -39.02 21.73
N PHE A 595 19.43 -40.18 22.25
CA PHE A 595 18.59 -41.13 21.50
C PHE A 595 17.25 -40.51 21.13
N ILE A 596 16.54 -39.88 22.07
CA ILE A 596 15.24 -39.23 21.80
C ILE A 596 15.43 -38.14 20.74
N ARG A 597 16.37 -37.21 20.95
CA ARG A 597 16.64 -36.11 20.03
C ARG A 597 16.89 -36.63 18.60
N SER A 598 17.87 -37.52 18.42
CA SER A 598 18.21 -38.07 17.10
C SER A 598 17.04 -38.81 16.45
N THR A 599 16.23 -39.52 17.24
CA THR A 599 15.06 -40.25 16.75
C THR A 599 13.99 -39.29 16.24
N VAL A 600 13.72 -38.22 16.97
CA VAL A 600 12.66 -37.25 16.66
C VAL A 600 13.10 -36.31 15.54
N GLU A 601 14.36 -35.85 15.51
CA GLU A 601 14.92 -35.09 14.39
C GLU A 601 14.79 -35.88 13.08
N THR A 602 15.20 -37.16 13.07
CA THR A 602 15.08 -38.02 11.90
C THR A 602 13.63 -38.19 11.43
N PHE A 603 12.67 -38.14 12.36
CA PHE A 603 11.25 -38.16 12.04
C PHE A 603 10.79 -36.85 11.41
N CYS A 604 11.12 -35.72 12.04
CA CYS A 604 10.84 -34.38 11.55
C CYS A 604 11.36 -34.18 10.12
N ASP A 605 12.62 -34.55 9.85
CA ASP A 605 13.26 -34.48 8.53
C ASP A 605 12.46 -35.19 7.42
N ARG A 606 11.80 -36.30 7.76
CA ARG A 606 11.08 -37.14 6.80
C ARG A 606 9.62 -36.74 6.64
N VAL A 607 9.03 -36.13 7.66
CA VAL A 607 7.58 -35.98 7.78
C VAL A 607 7.13 -34.52 7.64
N MET A 608 7.91 -33.53 8.08
CA MET A 608 7.44 -32.14 8.14
C MET A 608 7.07 -31.57 6.77
N GLU A 609 7.91 -31.71 5.75
CA GLU A 609 7.59 -31.20 4.42
C GLU A 609 6.36 -31.89 3.77
N PRO A 610 6.28 -33.24 3.66
CA PRO A 610 5.12 -33.88 3.05
C PRO A 610 3.84 -33.65 3.85
N LEU A 611 3.91 -33.63 5.18
CA LEU A 611 2.75 -33.31 6.03
C LEU A 611 2.33 -31.85 5.86
N GLY A 612 3.31 -30.94 5.80
CA GLY A 612 3.12 -29.54 5.52
C GLY A 612 2.39 -29.29 4.21
N LYS A 613 2.73 -30.03 3.13
CA LYS A 613 2.01 -29.97 1.85
C LYS A 613 0.54 -30.35 1.99
N VAL A 614 0.22 -31.41 2.74
CA VAL A 614 -1.17 -31.82 3.01
C VAL A 614 -1.91 -30.71 3.77
N ILE A 615 -1.33 -30.21 4.85
CA ILE A 615 -1.93 -29.16 5.68
C ILE A 615 -2.16 -27.88 4.86
N ILE A 616 -1.14 -27.40 4.13
CA ILE A 616 -1.29 -26.23 3.26
C ILE A 616 -2.40 -26.47 2.26
N ASN A 617 -2.43 -27.61 1.57
CA ASN A 617 -3.47 -27.88 0.59
C ASN A 617 -4.87 -27.82 1.22
N ASN A 618 -5.03 -28.31 2.44
CA ASN A 618 -6.29 -28.23 3.18
C ASN A 618 -6.62 -26.81 3.64
N VAL A 619 -5.64 -26.03 4.12
CA VAL A 619 -5.83 -24.60 4.45
C VAL A 619 -6.21 -23.81 3.20
N ARG A 620 -5.53 -24.05 2.07
CA ARG A 620 -5.74 -23.37 0.79
C ARG A 620 -7.10 -23.67 0.15
N LYS A 621 -7.81 -24.72 0.58
CA LYS A 621 -9.23 -24.92 0.24
C LYS A 621 -10.16 -23.92 0.94
N ARG A 622 -9.68 -23.18 1.95
CA ARG A 622 -10.47 -22.23 2.74
C ARG A 622 -9.89 -20.80 2.71
N CYS A 623 -8.56 -20.67 2.67
CA CYS A 623 -7.84 -19.40 2.55
C CYS A 623 -6.59 -19.61 1.68
N ARG A 624 -6.63 -19.12 0.43
CA ARG A 624 -5.59 -19.40 -0.57
C ARG A 624 -4.33 -18.53 -0.46
N GLU A 625 -4.36 -17.46 0.32
CA GLU A 625 -3.25 -16.52 0.49
C GLU A 625 -2.75 -16.47 1.95
N GLY A 626 -1.51 -16.03 2.17
CA GLY A 626 -0.93 -15.88 3.52
C GLY A 626 -0.13 -17.06 4.06
N SER A 627 0.67 -16.85 5.11
CA SER A 627 1.48 -17.89 5.75
C SER A 627 0.66 -18.91 6.55
N VAL A 628 1.10 -20.16 6.60
CA VAL A 628 0.56 -21.19 7.49
C VAL A 628 1.58 -21.46 8.58
N VAL A 629 1.28 -21.04 9.80
CA VAL A 629 2.13 -21.25 10.96
C VAL A 629 1.64 -22.47 11.72
N ILE A 630 2.53 -23.42 12.00
CA ILE A 630 2.26 -24.65 12.71
C ILE A 630 3.06 -24.64 14.01
N ASP A 631 2.34 -24.48 15.11
CA ASP A 631 2.88 -24.63 16.45
C ASP A 631 2.81 -26.10 16.86
N PHE A 632 3.95 -26.72 17.13
CA PHE A 632 4.03 -28.15 17.45
C PHE A 632 4.92 -28.45 18.65
N GLN A 633 4.75 -29.67 19.14
CA GLN A 633 5.63 -30.30 20.10
C GLN A 633 6.24 -31.54 19.41
N PRO A 634 7.57 -31.70 19.38
CA PRO A 634 8.18 -32.78 18.61
C PRO A 634 7.73 -34.16 19.05
N HIS A 635 7.77 -34.46 20.36
CA HIS A 635 7.33 -35.75 20.91
C HIS A 635 6.61 -35.61 22.25
N ALA A 636 5.89 -36.65 22.69
CA ALA A 636 5.23 -36.68 23.99
C ALA A 636 6.28 -36.70 25.12
N PRO A 637 6.05 -36.03 26.27
CA PRO A 637 7.08 -35.93 27.30
C PRO A 637 7.60 -37.29 27.79
N ALA A 638 8.90 -37.40 27.99
CA ALA A 638 9.56 -38.62 28.42
C ALA A 638 10.13 -38.49 29.84
N THR A 639 10.12 -39.57 30.61
CA THR A 639 10.80 -39.62 31.90
C THR A 639 12.25 -40.09 31.71
N VAL A 640 13.18 -39.31 32.21
CA VAL A 640 14.63 -39.58 32.24
C VAL A 640 15.05 -39.87 33.68
N TYR A 641 15.78 -40.96 33.85
CA TYR A 641 16.22 -41.49 35.14
C TYR A 641 17.74 -41.48 35.24
N ASN A 642 18.25 -41.32 36.45
CA ASN A 642 19.61 -41.64 36.82
C ASN A 642 19.66 -43.09 37.33
N ASN A 643 20.64 -43.88 36.87
CA ASN A 643 20.81 -45.29 37.26
C ASN A 643 19.52 -46.13 37.11
N LYS A 644 18.83 -46.04 35.97
CA LYS A 644 17.60 -46.81 35.74
C LYS A 644 17.82 -48.32 35.96
N GLY A 645 16.90 -48.97 36.67
CA GLY A 645 16.97 -50.39 37.02
C GLY A 645 17.87 -50.71 38.22
N ALA A 646 18.56 -49.73 38.80
CA ALA A 646 19.36 -49.91 40.00
C ALA A 646 18.56 -49.61 41.29
N ALA A 647 19.03 -50.11 42.43
CA ALA A 647 18.46 -49.76 43.74
C ALA A 647 18.55 -48.26 44.09
N THR A 648 19.35 -47.50 43.35
CA THR A 648 19.55 -46.04 43.48
C THR A 648 18.93 -45.26 42.33
N GLU A 649 17.91 -45.82 41.67
CA GLU A 649 17.17 -45.12 40.60
C GLU A 649 16.53 -43.84 41.14
N THR A 650 16.72 -42.74 40.43
CA THR A 650 16.06 -41.46 40.72
C THR A 650 15.64 -40.79 39.42
N VAL A 651 14.45 -40.22 39.38
CA VAL A 651 14.01 -39.40 38.25
C VAL A 651 14.86 -38.13 38.17
N VAL A 652 15.47 -37.89 37.02
CA VAL A 652 16.22 -36.66 36.70
C VAL A 652 15.29 -35.63 36.10
N ASP A 653 14.37 -36.09 35.25
CA ASP A 653 13.42 -35.25 34.54
C ASP A 653 12.18 -36.08 34.23
N ASN A 654 10.99 -35.68 34.66
CA ASN A 654 9.74 -36.41 34.40
C ASN A 654 8.95 -35.85 33.21
N ASN A 655 9.45 -34.81 32.57
CA ASN A 655 8.77 -34.09 31.49
C ASN A 655 9.78 -33.71 30.40
N TYR A 656 10.78 -34.56 30.15
CA TYR A 656 11.82 -34.27 29.19
C TYR A 656 11.24 -34.15 27.79
N ARG A 657 11.62 -33.07 27.12
CA ARG A 657 11.24 -32.74 25.75
C ARG A 657 12.52 -32.43 25.00
N ALA A 658 12.84 -33.21 23.98
CA ALA A 658 13.92 -32.89 23.07
C ALA A 658 13.48 -31.68 22.25
N SER A 659 14.28 -30.64 22.31
CA SER A 659 14.31 -29.57 21.33
C SER A 659 14.63 -30.15 19.95
N THR A 660 13.91 -29.69 18.93
CA THR A 660 14.30 -29.91 17.52
C THR A 660 14.70 -28.58 16.89
N TYR A 661 14.03 -28.13 15.84
CA TYR A 661 14.29 -26.88 15.13
C TYR A 661 12.96 -26.23 14.73
N ALA A 662 12.95 -24.90 14.74
CA ALA A 662 11.96 -24.11 14.03
C ALA A 662 12.42 -23.95 12.57
N VAL A 663 11.48 -23.85 11.63
CA VAL A 663 11.82 -23.72 10.21
C VAL A 663 10.72 -23.00 9.41
N GLY A 664 11.12 -21.97 8.68
CA GLY A 664 10.41 -21.36 7.58
C GLY A 664 10.67 -22.11 6.28
N LEU A 665 9.63 -22.69 5.72
CA LEU A 665 9.65 -23.47 4.48
C LEU A 665 8.98 -22.69 3.33
N HIS A 666 9.06 -23.27 2.14
CA HIS A 666 8.43 -22.76 0.93
C HIS A 666 6.91 -22.58 1.10
N ASN A 667 6.28 -21.79 0.21
CA ASN A 667 4.84 -21.54 0.18
C ASN A 667 4.25 -20.88 1.46
N GLY A 668 5.10 -20.26 2.29
CA GLY A 668 4.68 -19.57 3.52
C GLY A 668 4.42 -20.51 4.69
N LEU A 669 4.93 -21.75 4.66
CA LEU A 669 4.78 -22.69 5.76
C LEU A 669 5.83 -22.45 6.83
N VAL A 670 5.42 -22.34 8.08
CA VAL A 670 6.31 -22.12 9.22
C VAL A 670 6.04 -23.19 10.26
N TYR A 671 7.07 -23.85 10.76
CA TYR A 671 7.00 -24.74 11.91
C TYR A 671 7.70 -24.12 13.11
N LEU A 672 7.02 -24.03 14.24
CA LEU A 672 7.55 -23.49 15.48
C LEU A 672 7.57 -24.57 16.57
N ASP A 673 8.78 -24.95 17.00
CA ASP A 673 9.00 -25.71 18.22
C ASP A 673 9.28 -24.74 19.37
N ILE A 674 8.28 -24.47 20.20
CA ILE A 674 8.42 -23.49 21.29
C ILE A 674 9.16 -24.09 22.50
N ILE A 675 9.42 -25.40 22.56
CA ILE A 675 10.29 -25.96 23.62
C ILE A 675 11.70 -25.36 23.52
N LEU A 676 12.13 -25.01 22.29
CA LEU A 676 13.33 -24.22 22.09
C LEU A 676 13.29 -22.95 22.92
N ASN A 677 12.19 -22.21 23.02
CA ASN A 677 12.12 -20.97 23.81
C ASN A 677 12.45 -21.21 25.30
N GLU A 678 11.82 -22.18 25.94
CA GLU A 678 12.02 -22.43 27.39
C GLU A 678 13.44 -22.92 27.72
N GLU A 679 14.03 -23.78 26.88
CA GLU A 679 15.38 -24.31 27.10
C GLU A 679 16.50 -23.38 26.60
N SER A 680 16.30 -22.69 25.47
CA SER A 680 17.29 -21.82 24.83
C SER A 680 17.21 -20.35 25.29
N GLY A 681 16.10 -19.95 25.92
CA GLY A 681 15.82 -18.56 26.26
C GLY A 681 15.43 -17.67 25.07
N MET A 682 15.14 -18.24 23.90
CA MET A 682 14.73 -17.50 22.70
C MET A 682 13.24 -17.18 22.71
N ASP A 683 12.86 -15.91 22.70
CA ASP A 683 11.45 -15.52 22.68
C ASP A 683 10.67 -16.10 21.47
N PHE A 684 9.37 -16.35 21.64
CA PHE A 684 8.52 -16.86 20.56
C PHE A 684 8.27 -15.80 19.51
N ALA A 685 8.10 -14.54 19.90
CA ALA A 685 7.95 -13.44 18.94
C ALA A 685 9.17 -13.40 18.02
N TYR A 686 10.36 -13.57 18.61
CA TYR A 686 11.63 -13.73 17.90
C TYR A 686 11.60 -14.90 16.90
N LEU A 687 11.28 -16.11 17.35
CA LEU A 687 11.26 -17.30 16.46
C LEU A 687 10.22 -17.16 15.35
N LEU A 688 9.03 -16.67 15.67
CA LEU A 688 7.97 -16.44 14.69
C LEU A 688 8.45 -15.48 13.60
N ALA A 689 9.02 -14.34 13.99
CA ALA A 689 9.51 -13.34 13.04
C ALA A 689 10.71 -13.85 12.22
N HIS A 690 11.63 -14.59 12.84
CA HIS A 690 12.76 -15.25 12.17
C HIS A 690 12.28 -16.19 11.07
N GLU A 691 11.39 -17.13 11.41
CA GLU A 691 10.94 -18.14 10.45
C GLU A 691 10.02 -17.55 9.37
N ILE A 692 9.18 -16.56 9.71
CA ILE A 692 8.46 -15.78 8.69
C ILE A 692 9.45 -15.04 7.80
N GLY A 693 10.54 -14.48 8.35
CA GLY A 693 11.63 -13.86 7.62
C GLY A 693 12.16 -14.72 6.47
N HIS A 694 12.33 -16.02 6.70
CA HIS A 694 12.72 -16.98 5.66
C HIS A 694 11.66 -17.14 4.57
N THR A 695 10.38 -17.08 4.92
CA THR A 695 9.30 -17.11 3.94
C THR A 695 9.27 -15.87 3.05
N VAL A 696 9.86 -14.76 3.52
CA VAL A 696 9.99 -13.46 2.82
C VAL A 696 11.45 -13.13 2.42
N PHE A 697 12.23 -14.15 2.06
CA PHE A 697 13.55 -14.05 1.41
C PHE A 697 14.72 -13.54 2.26
N LEU A 698 14.57 -13.51 3.58
CA LEU A 698 15.70 -13.29 4.46
C LEU A 698 16.51 -14.57 4.64
N TYR A 699 17.82 -14.40 4.71
CA TYR A 699 18.76 -15.47 4.95
C TYR A 699 19.20 -15.44 6.40
N HIS A 700 19.84 -16.51 6.84
CA HIS A 700 20.52 -16.46 8.12
C HIS A 700 21.74 -15.52 8.08
N TRP A 701 22.02 -14.90 9.22
CA TRP A 701 23.18 -14.05 9.45
C TRP A 701 24.34 -14.81 10.13
N GLU A 702 24.50 -14.71 11.46
CA GLU A 702 25.53 -15.43 12.22
C GLU A 702 25.03 -16.77 12.79
N ASN A 703 25.98 -17.65 13.14
CA ASN A 703 25.77 -18.92 13.86
C ASN A 703 24.96 -20.00 13.12
N THR A 704 25.05 -20.06 11.79
CA THR A 704 24.59 -21.23 11.03
C THR A 704 25.64 -22.33 11.06
N ASP A 705 25.33 -23.39 11.79
CA ASP A 705 26.23 -24.52 11.99
C ASP A 705 26.45 -25.27 10.65
N THR A 706 27.58 -25.04 9.99
CA THR A 706 28.16 -26.03 9.07
C THR A 706 29.68 -26.15 9.29
N GLY A 707 30.00 -26.69 10.47
CA GLY A 707 31.06 -27.69 10.53
C GLY A 707 32.06 -27.46 11.64
N THR A 708 32.04 -28.37 12.60
CA THR A 708 33.17 -28.73 13.47
C THR A 708 34.54 -28.46 12.81
N LEU A 709 35.13 -27.34 13.22
CA LEU A 709 36.51 -26.94 12.94
C LEU A 709 37.47 -27.95 13.59
N SER A 710 37.80 -29.02 12.88
CA SER A 710 38.86 -29.95 13.30
C SER A 710 40.17 -29.77 12.52
N ASN A 711 40.19 -28.98 11.43
CA ASN A 711 41.43 -28.77 10.66
C ASN A 711 41.63 -27.30 10.28
N ALA A 712 42.62 -26.67 10.92
CA ALA A 712 43.06 -25.29 10.69
C ALA A 712 43.73 -25.04 9.31
N GLY A 713 43.55 -25.94 8.33
CA GLY A 713 44.22 -25.89 7.02
C GLY A 713 43.37 -25.40 5.84
N ASP A 714 42.05 -25.30 5.99
CA ASP A 714 41.10 -25.06 4.88
C ASP A 714 40.58 -23.62 4.81
N TYR A 715 41.28 -22.67 5.42
CA TYR A 715 40.86 -21.27 5.51
C TYR A 715 40.80 -20.55 4.14
N GLU A 716 41.57 -21.00 3.14
CA GLU A 716 41.65 -20.33 1.83
C GLU A 716 40.68 -20.87 0.78
N ASN A 717 40.13 -22.10 0.95
CA ASN A 717 39.21 -22.71 -0.03
C ASN A 717 37.72 -22.61 0.36
N ARG A 718 37.39 -22.07 1.55
CA ARG A 718 36.00 -21.93 2.04
C ARG A 718 35.53 -20.48 2.14
N VAL A 719 36.03 -19.63 1.25
CA VAL A 719 35.47 -18.29 0.98
C VAL A 719 34.04 -18.39 0.40
N ASN A 720 33.62 -19.58 -0.05
CA ASN A 720 32.33 -19.84 -0.71
C ASN A 720 31.20 -20.32 0.21
N PHE A 721 31.39 -20.49 1.53
CA PHE A 721 30.28 -20.76 2.47
C PHE A 721 29.99 -19.58 3.43
N ARG A 722 30.73 -18.47 3.27
CA ARG A 722 30.37 -17.14 3.80
C ARG A 722 29.31 -16.48 2.89
N VAL A 723 28.26 -17.20 2.52
CA VAL A 723 27.41 -16.92 1.34
C VAL A 723 26.40 -15.77 1.52
N ASN A 724 26.32 -15.11 2.68
CA ASN A 724 25.30 -14.07 2.91
C ASN A 724 25.86 -12.76 3.45
N ALA A 725 27.15 -12.47 3.18
CA ALA A 725 27.77 -11.24 3.62
C ALA A 725 27.10 -9.96 3.07
N ASP A 726 26.46 -10.06 1.91
CA ASP A 726 25.88 -8.88 1.27
C ASP A 726 24.45 -8.58 1.75
N HIS A 727 23.77 -9.52 2.42
CA HIS A 727 22.34 -9.39 2.78
C HIS A 727 22.08 -8.87 4.19
N HIS A 728 23.09 -8.83 5.05
CA HIS A 728 22.98 -8.41 6.45
C HIS A 728 23.96 -7.29 6.79
N ASP A 729 23.65 -6.53 7.82
CA ASP A 729 24.60 -5.62 8.46
C ASP A 729 25.49 -6.42 9.42
N HIS A 730 26.79 -6.45 9.12
CA HIS A 730 27.75 -7.23 9.87
C HIS A 730 28.10 -6.65 11.23
N ASN A 731 27.75 -5.39 11.46
CA ASN A 731 28.00 -4.72 12.72
C ASN A 731 26.86 -4.96 13.73
N ASP A 732 25.76 -5.56 13.27
CA ASP A 732 24.58 -5.84 14.08
C ASP A 732 24.47 -7.33 14.45
N ASN A 733 25.00 -7.68 15.62
CA ASN A 733 24.93 -9.04 16.16
C ASN A 733 23.57 -9.35 16.83
N ASN A 734 22.64 -8.39 16.87
CA ASN A 734 21.28 -8.60 17.39
C ASN A 734 20.29 -8.93 16.28
N CYS A 735 20.74 -8.98 15.02
CA CYS A 735 19.88 -9.28 13.88
C CYS A 735 19.05 -10.54 14.16
N ILE A 736 17.74 -10.42 14.05
CA ILE A 736 16.75 -11.47 14.31
C ILE A 736 17.00 -12.70 13.45
N MET A 737 17.67 -12.54 12.31
CA MET A 737 18.08 -13.64 11.42
C MET A 737 19.35 -14.38 11.88
N SER A 738 19.85 -14.10 13.09
CA SER A 738 21.00 -14.79 13.70
C SER A 738 20.53 -15.59 14.88
N TYR A 739 20.99 -16.83 15.02
CA TYR A 739 20.74 -17.54 16.27
C TYR A 739 21.60 -16.94 17.39
N PRO A 740 21.03 -16.71 18.59
CA PRO A 740 21.77 -16.11 19.70
C PRO A 740 22.94 -16.99 20.21
N LEU A 741 23.01 -18.28 19.82
CA LEU A 741 24.08 -19.21 20.21
C LEU A 741 24.34 -20.26 19.11
N ASP A 742 25.62 -20.63 18.96
CA ASP A 742 26.06 -21.82 18.23
C ASP A 742 25.57 -23.07 19.00
N PHE A 743 24.53 -23.74 18.50
CA PHE A 743 23.86 -24.88 19.16
C PHE A 743 24.79 -26.10 19.41
N GLY A 744 26.05 -26.05 18.97
CA GLY A 744 27.00 -27.17 19.05
C GLY A 744 28.18 -27.04 20.02
N VAL A 745 28.55 -25.85 20.52
CA VAL A 745 29.86 -25.68 21.21
C VAL A 745 29.80 -24.77 22.44
N ILE A 746 28.93 -25.08 23.41
CA ILE A 746 29.23 -24.72 24.79
C ILE A 746 29.78 -25.98 25.45
N PRO A 747 31.08 -26.06 25.76
CA PRO A 747 31.61 -27.21 26.49
C PRO A 747 30.84 -27.34 27.79
N ASN A 748 30.39 -28.56 28.11
CA ASN A 748 29.80 -28.85 29.42
C ASN A 748 30.64 -28.19 30.50
N PRO A 749 30.02 -27.49 31.47
CA PRO A 749 30.77 -26.84 32.54
C PRO A 749 31.70 -27.88 33.19
N PRO A 750 33.01 -27.58 33.31
CA PRO A 750 33.92 -28.46 34.01
C PRO A 750 33.35 -28.85 35.38
N ALA A 751 33.33 -30.15 35.69
CA ALA A 751 32.79 -30.64 36.95
C ALA A 751 33.52 -29.97 38.14
N GLY A 752 32.75 -29.44 39.09
CA GLY A 752 33.27 -28.83 40.32
C GLY A 752 33.40 -27.30 40.29
N LEU A 753 32.92 -26.62 39.25
CA LEU A 753 32.80 -25.16 39.26
C LEU A 753 31.63 -24.71 40.13
N VAL A 754 31.85 -23.60 40.84
CA VAL A 754 30.93 -23.07 41.85
C VAL A 754 30.81 -21.55 41.64
N LEU A 755 29.58 -21.06 41.50
CA LEU A 755 29.26 -19.63 41.48
C LEU A 755 28.54 -19.31 42.80
N ASP A 756 29.08 -18.39 43.60
CA ASP A 756 28.52 -17.99 44.90
C ASP A 756 28.19 -19.15 45.86
N GLY A 757 29.01 -20.20 45.85
CA GLY A 757 28.82 -21.38 46.70
C GLY A 757 27.84 -22.42 46.15
N THR A 758 27.24 -22.19 44.97
CA THR A 758 26.30 -23.11 44.31
C THR A 758 26.96 -23.81 43.11
N PRO A 759 26.84 -25.14 42.98
CA PRO A 759 27.35 -25.86 41.81
C PRO A 759 26.71 -25.37 40.51
N ILE A 760 27.52 -25.17 39.48
CA ILE A 760 27.07 -24.81 38.14
C ILE A 760 26.40 -26.02 37.50
N ASN A 761 25.09 -25.96 37.30
CA ASN A 761 24.31 -27.09 36.77
C ASN A 761 23.61 -26.79 35.43
N SER A 762 23.65 -25.53 34.99
CA SER A 762 23.09 -25.09 33.71
C SER A 762 24.13 -24.34 32.87
N VAL A 763 23.87 -24.26 31.56
CA VAL A 763 24.63 -23.42 30.63
C VAL A 763 24.61 -21.95 31.08
N TRP A 764 23.47 -21.48 31.62
CA TRP A 764 23.33 -20.12 32.13
C TRP A 764 24.18 -19.85 33.38
N ASP A 765 24.30 -20.81 34.29
CA ASP A 765 25.21 -20.70 35.44
C ASP A 765 26.68 -20.61 34.99
N TYR A 766 27.04 -21.34 33.92
CA TYR A 766 28.39 -21.31 33.35
C TYR A 766 28.69 -19.97 32.67
N ILE A 767 27.74 -19.43 31.91
CA ILE A 767 27.84 -18.09 31.30
C ILE A 767 28.03 -17.03 32.39
N ARG A 768 27.23 -17.05 33.46
CA ARG A 768 27.37 -16.14 34.62
C ARG A 768 28.73 -16.30 35.32
N TYR A 769 29.22 -17.53 35.45
CA TYR A 769 30.55 -17.80 36.01
C TYR A 769 31.68 -17.24 35.16
N VAL A 770 31.66 -17.44 33.84
CA VAL A 770 32.68 -16.90 32.92
C VAL A 770 32.70 -15.37 32.94
N GLN A 771 31.52 -14.73 33.05
CA GLN A 771 31.40 -13.28 33.23
C GLN A 771 32.01 -12.78 34.55
N ALA A 772 31.76 -13.49 35.66
CA ALA A 772 32.32 -13.15 36.97
C ALA A 772 33.86 -13.27 37.03
N GLN A 773 34.47 -14.06 36.15
CA GLN A 773 35.93 -14.22 36.04
C GLN A 773 36.62 -13.16 35.17
N GLY A 774 35.87 -12.24 34.53
CA GLY A 774 36.44 -11.13 33.76
C GLY A 774 37.25 -11.54 32.51
N ALA A 775 37.00 -12.72 31.94
CA ALA A 775 37.74 -13.23 30.78
C ALA A 775 37.31 -12.52 29.48
N THR A 776 38.31 -12.14 28.66
CA THR A 776 38.17 -11.34 27.44
C THR A 776 37.69 -12.12 26.19
N HIS A 777 36.99 -13.25 26.34
CA HIS A 777 36.26 -13.89 25.23
C HIS A 777 34.93 -13.15 24.97
N GLN A 778 35.07 -11.85 24.71
CA GLN A 778 34.13 -10.81 25.16
C GLN A 778 33.05 -10.36 24.17
N ARG A 779 32.87 -10.99 22.99
CA ARG A 779 31.76 -10.58 22.09
C ARG A 779 30.49 -11.43 22.26
N HIS A 780 30.62 -12.75 22.36
CA HIS A 780 29.46 -13.66 22.32
C HIS A 780 28.68 -13.77 23.64
N HIS A 781 29.32 -13.48 24.78
CA HIS A 781 28.69 -13.70 26.11
C HIS A 781 28.29 -12.43 26.85
N GLN A 782 28.66 -11.23 26.37
CA GLN A 782 28.20 -9.97 26.98
C GLN A 782 26.78 -9.58 26.56
N LEU A 783 26.24 -10.18 25.49
CA LEU A 783 24.96 -9.78 24.88
C LEU A 783 23.72 -10.37 25.56
N ALA A 784 23.81 -11.48 26.29
CA ALA A 784 22.61 -12.19 26.79
C ALA A 784 21.73 -11.43 27.82
N ILE A 785 22.16 -10.26 28.34
CA ILE A 785 21.36 -9.44 29.27
C ILE A 785 20.73 -8.22 28.55
N ASN A 786 21.22 -7.84 27.37
CA ASN A 786 20.71 -6.73 26.56
C ASN A 786 20.37 -7.17 25.11
N TYR A 787 20.24 -8.47 24.86
CA TYR A 787 19.87 -9.01 23.54
C TYR A 787 18.40 -8.71 23.32
N ARG A 788 18.14 -7.66 22.54
CA ARG A 788 16.81 -7.35 22.00
C ARG A 788 16.91 -7.67 20.51
N PRO A 789 16.37 -8.81 20.05
CA PRO A 789 16.47 -9.15 18.65
C PRO A 789 15.62 -8.20 17.80
N ASP A 790 16.18 -7.77 16.69
CA ASP A 790 15.56 -6.85 15.73
C ASP A 790 16.05 -7.16 14.32
N PHE A 791 15.32 -6.77 13.27
CA PHE A 791 15.87 -6.85 11.92
C PHE A 791 17.02 -5.85 11.77
N CYS A 792 18.20 -6.32 11.36
CA CYS A 792 19.30 -5.41 11.04
C CYS A 792 18.94 -4.44 9.90
N GLY A 793 19.67 -3.34 9.75
CA GLY A 793 19.36 -2.29 8.77
C GLY A 793 19.20 -2.80 7.33
N LYS A 794 20.07 -3.71 6.87
CA LYS A 794 19.92 -4.34 5.55
C LYS A 794 18.70 -5.25 5.44
N CYS A 795 18.34 -5.97 6.50
CA CYS A 795 17.10 -6.77 6.52
C CYS A 795 15.88 -5.85 6.36
N LEU A 796 15.85 -4.71 7.07
CA LEU A 796 14.77 -3.73 6.96
C LEU A 796 14.65 -3.19 5.54
N LEU A 797 15.76 -2.72 4.94
CA LEU A 797 15.74 -2.22 3.56
C LEU A 797 15.32 -3.30 2.55
N LYS A 798 15.79 -4.54 2.74
CA LYS A 798 15.40 -5.66 1.88
C LYS A 798 13.91 -6.01 2.03
N LEU A 799 13.38 -6.01 3.25
CA LEU A 799 11.95 -6.21 3.53
C LEU A 799 11.08 -5.11 2.90
N ARG A 800 11.60 -3.87 2.82
CA ARG A 800 10.96 -2.75 2.11
C ARG A 800 10.96 -2.93 0.59
N GLY A 801 11.91 -3.70 0.07
CA GLY A 801 12.08 -4.04 -1.35
C GLY A 801 13.32 -3.45 -2.01
N TRP A 802 14.23 -2.83 -1.24
CA TRP A 802 15.42 -2.20 -1.79
C TRP A 802 16.42 -3.25 -2.30
N ASN A 803 17.09 -2.94 -3.41
CA ASN A 803 18.28 -3.69 -3.83
C ASN A 803 19.47 -3.34 -2.91
N VAL A 804 19.66 -4.16 -1.88
CA VAL A 804 20.72 -3.96 -0.87
C VAL A 804 22.13 -4.36 -1.34
N TYR A 805 22.26 -5.04 -2.48
CA TYR A 805 23.57 -5.46 -3.00
C TYR A 805 24.41 -4.29 -3.53
N ASN A 806 23.73 -3.23 -3.97
CA ASN A 806 24.36 -2.03 -4.48
C ASN A 806 24.69 -1.02 -3.35
N LEU A 807 24.33 -1.31 -2.10
CA LEU A 807 24.63 -0.44 -0.96
C LEU A 807 26.12 -0.59 -0.58
N PRO A 808 26.88 0.51 -0.48
CA PRO A 808 28.23 0.51 0.09
C PRO A 808 28.37 -0.33 1.38
N GLN A 809 29.40 -1.18 1.42
CA GLN A 809 29.78 -1.91 2.65
C GLN A 809 30.25 -1.00 3.78
N SER A 810 30.52 0.28 3.49
CA SER A 810 30.92 1.29 4.49
C SER A 810 29.76 1.86 5.29
N TYR A 811 28.52 1.54 4.92
CA TYR A 811 27.32 1.99 5.63
C TYR A 811 27.17 1.40 7.01
#